data_AF-A0A9X1NNC0-F1
#
_entry.id   AF-A0A9X1NNC0-F1
#
_cell.length_a   1.000
_cell.length_b   1.000
_cell.length_c   1.000
_cell.angle_alpha   90.00
_cell.angle_beta   90.00
_cell.angle_gamma   90.00
#
_symmetry.space_group_name_H-M   'P 1'
#
loop_
_entity.id
_entity.type
_entity.pdbx_description
1 polymer ?
#
loop_
_entity_poly.entity_id
_entity_poly.type
_entity_poly.pdbx_seq_one_letter_code
_entity_poly.pdbx_strand_id
1 'polypeptide(L)'
;MSGAGRLRAEDFGAFYRAVHTVDPFPWQEELTAQILREGTWPALVDVPTGLGKTSLLDIVLFVTAAETDPGARARAGRRRILFVVDRRLVVDEAFEHASSVLKVLSDPEQGNASPVLNRVRAGLARYAPDAPDITTMPFTLTRMRGGTTWDASWADRPDRVAVVLATVDQVGSRYFFRGYGVAPRRRSIDAALVGTDALLLVDEAHLAVPLTTSLRAAARRDRTTLPLPGLSIVCLSATDRTWTEQAGETTFTLDVLTHQEHPVAGKRLTAVKKLDLLPAAKNRVVKAAVSAVTDHLSMLEGTSPDGWAPVALVVMNTVDDARAVHTQLLHEIETHNRPESAPNAADVLLLIGRSRPADRARIQEQVLQLFGTTRKPRTRAAVLVATQTVEVGVNLDTDLLVTQTAPWDALVQRLGRLNRMGTMNERFPGGTARAVVIHDGSERVPVYGGSAVATWQRLLDLRREHPEGLPVSPLQCRELNTHFADGTCKVALPEIPVLQSPTLDAWARTAPVPLNDPPVHPFLHGMDGGTPPVLIAWRSRLLDEGAPAKQEYRDTDPFDDDFGPVGQNARLAAAWLTEVPIRSSEQVEVPFIAARNWIAGLVSVPIGDVDIGGETEKRFKTERPAFNVLARRVRDDAGQEDGEVGWQWIGADQLRPADEIVVPVEFGGLDPYGWHPSSTQPVQDVSEATTFAPTRSAHARGSLSLDTTLIERLGIAPASSNPGQGQELSGAQTDGPEHDAPGRIHETISDFLAAYDDFADVTALTSELAEVLPAMPPPGRGWTRDSWRRLRRWLDSPPHAVEVLARSDVHGMGYHRLGILLSGRIPSEPILSGTDMPDWDENDEVATSVARPRRNLTGAARQVTLQDHHQAVRARAGQIASALGLPDELRTVVEDAAGWHDLGKTEHRFQVMLHAGDETQALLADEPLAKSGMDPADPLIWRRSRAQSGLPAGARHEAWSSALVQAHLATREAAYPGDTDLLIHLVASHHGHARPLLPAVVDPRPRLIKADIAGSTVSVSSEDTVDLTHPGRFDDLNHRYGRWGLALLETIVRCADMTVSAEGS
;
A
#
# COMPACT_ATOMS: atom_id res chain seq x y z
N MET A 1 -13.40 16.12 32.80
CA MET A 1 -12.29 16.92 32.21
C MET A 1 -12.85 18.23 31.61
N SER A 2 -13.34 19.17 32.43
CA SER A 2 -14.12 20.34 31.98
C SER A 2 -13.35 21.67 32.01
N GLY A 3 -12.05 21.69 31.68
CA GLY A 3 -11.21 22.91 31.80
C GLY A 3 -10.27 23.23 30.64
N ALA A 4 -10.26 22.46 29.54
CA ALA A 4 -9.36 22.75 28.41
C ALA A 4 -10.00 23.80 27.49
N GLY A 5 -9.43 25.01 27.42
CA GLY A 5 -9.90 26.10 26.56
C GLY A 5 -9.99 25.68 25.08
N ARG A 6 -11.00 26.19 24.36
CA ARG A 6 -11.25 25.91 22.93
C ARG A 6 -10.05 26.29 22.06
N LEU A 7 -9.63 25.44 21.13
CA LEU A 7 -8.59 25.74 20.13
C LEU A 7 -9.07 26.85 19.18
N ARG A 8 -8.19 27.81 18.92
CA ARG A 8 -8.39 28.92 17.98
C ARG A 8 -7.35 28.85 16.87
N ALA A 9 -7.57 29.55 15.76
CA ALA A 9 -6.62 29.59 14.65
C ALA A 9 -5.20 30.02 15.09
N GLU A 10 -5.11 30.98 16.02
CA GLU A 10 -3.85 31.47 16.60
C GLU A 10 -3.05 30.40 17.36
N ASP A 11 -3.69 29.32 17.82
CA ASP A 11 -3.01 28.22 18.51
C ASP A 11 -2.27 27.29 17.52
N PHE A 12 -2.52 27.38 16.21
CA PHE A 12 -1.92 26.49 15.21
C PHE A 12 -0.40 26.61 15.14
N GLY A 13 0.15 27.84 15.15
CA GLY A 13 1.60 28.02 15.13
C GLY A 13 2.30 27.46 16.37
N ALA A 14 1.65 27.51 17.54
CA ALA A 14 2.14 26.86 18.75
C ALA A 14 2.08 25.33 18.65
N PHE A 15 1.01 24.77 18.06
CA PHE A 15 0.89 23.34 17.79
C PHE A 15 1.98 22.87 16.83
N TYR A 16 2.15 23.54 15.70
CA TYR A 16 3.11 23.17 14.67
C TYR A 16 4.56 23.21 15.20
N ARG A 17 4.93 24.27 15.94
CA ARG A 17 6.24 24.33 16.63
C ARG A 17 6.44 23.21 17.64
N ALA A 18 5.41 22.83 18.38
CA ALA A 18 5.51 21.77 19.38
C ALA A 18 5.76 20.40 18.73
N VAL A 19 5.25 20.18 17.51
CA VAL A 19 5.45 18.93 16.76
C VAL A 19 6.77 18.93 15.99
N HIS A 20 7.08 20.02 15.27
CA HIS A 20 8.17 20.04 14.28
C HIS A 20 9.40 20.84 14.71
N THR A 21 9.37 21.52 15.86
CA THR A 21 10.42 22.43 16.38
C THR A 21 10.74 23.66 15.51
N VAL A 22 9.93 23.91 14.48
CA VAL A 22 10.07 25.03 13.54
C VAL A 22 8.75 25.79 13.40
N ASP A 23 8.81 27.06 13.01
CA ASP A 23 7.61 27.84 12.72
C ASP A 23 6.90 27.35 11.43
N PRO A 24 5.57 27.41 11.37
CA PRO A 24 4.82 27.14 10.15
C PRO A 24 5.08 28.22 9.09
N PHE A 25 4.84 27.88 7.82
CA PHE A 25 4.77 28.88 6.75
C PHE A 25 3.49 29.71 6.86
N PRO A 26 3.49 31.00 6.42
CA PRO A 26 2.33 31.87 6.57
C PRO A 26 1.05 31.30 5.94
N TRP A 27 1.13 30.64 4.78
CA TRP A 27 -0.03 30.03 4.12
C TRP A 27 -0.69 28.93 4.97
N GLN A 28 0.06 28.24 5.82
CA GLN A 28 -0.47 27.19 6.69
C GLN A 28 -1.34 27.80 7.80
N GLU A 29 -0.90 28.92 8.37
CA GLU A 29 -1.67 29.68 9.36
C GLU A 29 -2.90 30.34 8.72
N GLU A 30 -2.73 30.97 7.54
CA GLU A 30 -3.81 31.60 6.78
C GLU A 30 -4.90 30.61 6.38
N LEU A 31 -4.51 29.45 5.85
CA LEU A 31 -5.45 28.39 5.47
C LEU A 31 -6.21 27.85 6.69
N THR A 32 -5.51 27.62 7.80
CA THR A 32 -6.13 27.17 9.06
C THR A 32 -7.15 28.20 9.56
N ALA A 33 -6.77 29.49 9.56
CA ALA A 33 -7.67 30.58 9.95
C ALA A 33 -8.86 30.71 9.02
N GLN A 34 -8.68 30.53 7.72
CA GLN A 34 -9.76 30.52 6.74
C GLN A 34 -10.76 29.39 7.00
N ILE A 35 -10.28 28.15 7.14
CA ILE A 35 -11.15 26.99 7.34
C ILE A 35 -11.95 27.11 8.64
N LEU A 36 -11.31 27.53 9.74
CA LEU A 36 -11.99 27.70 11.02
C LEU A 36 -13.00 28.86 11.01
N ARG A 37 -12.79 29.88 10.18
CA ARG A 37 -13.71 31.02 10.01
C ARG A 37 -14.90 30.67 9.13
N GLU A 38 -14.66 29.98 8.02
CA GLU A 38 -15.67 29.67 7.00
C GLU A 38 -16.43 28.37 7.30
N GLY A 39 -15.85 27.46 8.10
CA GLY A 39 -16.42 26.15 8.41
C GLY A 39 -16.39 25.17 7.23
N THR A 40 -15.67 25.50 6.17
CA THR A 40 -15.59 24.70 4.93
C THR A 40 -14.17 24.67 4.38
N TRP A 41 -13.83 23.56 3.70
CA TRP A 41 -12.56 23.43 2.99
C TRP A 41 -12.62 24.09 1.60
N PRO A 42 -11.54 24.75 1.13
CA PRO A 42 -11.41 25.12 -0.27
C PRO A 42 -11.30 23.87 -1.14
N ALA A 43 -11.80 23.94 -2.37
CA ALA A 43 -11.71 22.83 -3.32
C ALA A 43 -10.30 22.64 -3.89
N LEU A 44 -9.53 23.73 -3.96
CA LEU A 44 -8.14 23.74 -4.44
C LEU A 44 -7.25 24.53 -3.49
N VAL A 45 -6.12 23.94 -3.11
CA VAL A 45 -5.00 24.59 -2.42
C VAL A 45 -3.85 24.74 -3.41
N ASP A 46 -3.69 25.96 -3.94
CA ASP A 46 -2.63 26.32 -4.89
C ASP A 46 -1.43 26.91 -4.16
N VAL A 47 -0.43 26.05 -3.94
CA VAL A 47 0.82 26.39 -3.25
C VAL A 47 2.00 25.86 -4.08
N PRO A 48 3.08 26.65 -4.29
CA PRO A 48 4.28 26.20 -4.99
C PRO A 48 4.95 24.97 -4.35
N THR A 49 5.67 24.22 -5.18
CA THR A 49 6.52 23.11 -4.69
C THR A 49 7.55 23.62 -3.69
N GLY A 50 7.81 22.86 -2.63
CA GLY A 50 8.87 23.18 -1.65
C GLY A 50 8.44 24.05 -0.46
N LEU A 51 7.16 24.40 -0.35
CA LEU A 51 6.57 25.09 0.81
C LEU A 51 5.82 24.16 1.78
N GLY A 52 6.20 22.88 1.82
CA GLY A 52 5.74 21.93 2.84
C GLY A 52 4.27 21.52 2.74
N LYS A 53 3.76 21.18 1.55
CA LYS A 53 2.35 20.80 1.34
C LYS A 53 1.87 19.63 2.23
N THR A 54 2.77 18.71 2.58
CA THR A 54 2.49 17.59 3.50
C THR A 54 1.96 18.04 4.86
N SER A 55 2.29 19.27 5.28
CA SER A 55 1.75 19.90 6.50
C SER A 55 0.23 20.08 6.51
N LEU A 56 -0.44 19.88 5.37
CA LEU A 56 -1.89 19.85 5.31
C LEU A 56 -2.46 18.79 6.27
N LEU A 57 -1.73 17.69 6.51
CA LEU A 57 -2.07 16.70 7.54
C LEU A 57 -2.15 17.33 8.94
N ASP A 58 -1.20 18.21 9.31
CA ASP A 58 -1.22 18.94 10.58
C ASP A 58 -2.43 19.88 10.67
N ILE A 59 -2.69 20.63 9.59
CA ILE A 59 -3.83 21.56 9.49
C ILE A 59 -5.14 20.78 9.70
N VAL A 60 -5.30 19.64 9.03
CA VAL A 60 -6.53 18.83 9.11
C VAL A 60 -6.72 18.25 10.50
N LEU A 61 -5.67 17.71 11.12
CA LEU A 61 -5.74 17.19 12.48
C LEU A 61 -6.08 18.30 13.48
N PHE A 62 -5.46 19.47 13.33
CA PHE A 62 -5.73 20.63 14.18
C PHE A 62 -7.17 21.14 14.03
N VAL A 63 -7.65 21.31 12.79
CA VAL A 63 -9.03 21.69 12.47
C VAL A 63 -10.00 20.69 13.07
N THR A 64 -9.75 19.39 12.89
CA THR A 64 -10.58 18.30 13.43
C THR A 64 -10.65 18.36 14.96
N ALA A 65 -9.53 18.65 15.63
CA ALA A 65 -9.48 18.81 17.08
C ALA A 65 -10.12 20.11 17.59
N ALA A 66 -10.13 21.17 16.78
CA ALA A 66 -10.71 22.46 17.12
C ALA A 66 -12.24 22.51 17.04
N GLU A 67 -12.85 21.53 16.36
CA GLU A 67 -14.30 21.39 16.29
C GLU A 67 -14.94 21.23 17.68
N THR A 68 -16.04 21.93 17.90
CA THR A 68 -16.75 21.92 19.18
C THR A 68 -17.83 20.85 19.27
N ASP A 69 -18.40 20.45 18.13
CA ASP A 69 -19.44 19.42 18.05
C ASP A 69 -19.04 18.36 17.00
N PRO A 70 -18.46 17.22 17.45
CA PRO A 70 -18.11 16.10 16.58
C PRO A 70 -19.30 15.44 15.87
N GLY A 71 -20.55 15.75 16.25
CA GLY A 71 -21.78 15.25 15.65
C GLY A 71 -22.38 16.16 14.58
N ALA A 72 -21.99 17.44 14.52
CA ALA A 72 -22.59 18.41 13.60
C ALA A 72 -22.37 18.06 12.12
N ARG A 73 -23.44 18.08 11.30
CA ARG A 73 -23.39 17.75 9.86
C ARG A 73 -22.47 18.67 9.03
N ALA A 74 -22.39 19.95 9.39
CA ALA A 74 -21.68 20.99 8.63
C ALA A 74 -20.26 21.28 9.14
N ARG A 75 -19.68 20.42 9.98
CA ARG A 75 -18.31 20.58 10.49
C ARG A 75 -17.27 20.56 9.37
N ALA A 76 -16.10 21.18 9.57
CA ALA A 76 -14.96 21.08 8.65
C ALA A 76 -14.08 19.86 9.00
N GLY A 77 -13.96 19.53 10.29
CA GLY A 77 -13.28 18.33 10.76
C GLY A 77 -13.93 17.02 10.29
N ARG A 78 -13.13 16.01 9.92
CA ARG A 78 -13.63 14.72 9.42
C ARG A 78 -13.01 13.56 10.21
N ARG A 79 -13.78 12.49 10.43
CA ARG A 79 -13.28 11.26 11.07
C ARG A 79 -12.33 10.48 10.19
N ARG A 80 -12.42 10.63 8.86
CA ARG A 80 -11.57 9.91 7.91
C ARG A 80 -10.78 10.91 7.09
N ILE A 81 -9.47 10.95 7.31
CA ILE A 81 -8.54 11.85 6.61
C ILE A 81 -7.78 10.99 5.61
N LEU A 82 -8.13 11.08 4.34
CA LEU A 82 -7.56 10.30 3.26
C LEU A 82 -6.58 11.20 2.50
N PHE A 83 -5.29 10.97 2.63
CA PHE A 83 -4.28 11.66 1.82
C PHE A 83 -3.85 10.74 0.69
N VAL A 84 -4.25 11.11 -0.52
CA VAL A 84 -4.11 10.31 -1.72
C VAL A 84 -3.09 10.92 -2.66
N VAL A 85 -2.19 10.08 -3.14
CA VAL A 85 -1.21 10.46 -4.15
C VAL A 85 -1.15 9.41 -5.23
N ASP A 86 -1.01 9.82 -6.48
CA ASP A 86 -0.88 8.92 -7.64
C ASP A 86 0.50 8.20 -7.69
N ARG A 87 1.34 8.36 -6.66
CA ARG A 87 2.72 7.88 -6.64
C ARG A 87 3.05 7.24 -5.29
N ARG A 88 3.41 5.95 -5.31
CA ARG A 88 3.70 5.13 -4.12
C ARG A 88 4.77 5.69 -3.18
N LEU A 89 5.79 6.36 -3.72
CA LEU A 89 6.89 6.88 -2.91
C LEU A 89 6.46 8.04 -2.01
N VAL A 90 5.58 8.91 -2.52
CA VAL A 90 5.08 10.06 -1.78
C VAL A 90 4.22 9.61 -0.59
N VAL A 91 3.51 8.49 -0.76
CA VAL A 91 2.71 7.87 0.31
C VAL A 91 3.58 7.52 1.52
N ASP A 92 4.80 7.01 1.30
CA ASP A 92 5.72 6.67 2.39
C ASP A 92 6.17 7.93 3.14
N GLU A 93 6.57 8.98 2.42
CA GLU A 93 6.99 10.25 3.03
C GLU A 93 5.87 10.88 3.87
N ALA A 94 4.64 10.92 3.33
CA ALA A 94 3.47 11.42 4.04
C ALA A 94 3.13 10.56 5.27
N PHE A 95 3.36 9.25 5.19
CA PHE A 95 3.15 8.33 6.32
C PHE A 95 4.17 8.56 7.43
N GLU A 96 5.44 8.78 7.10
CA GLU A 96 6.48 9.14 8.08
C GLU A 96 6.16 10.47 8.77
N HIS A 97 5.70 11.47 8.00
CA HIS A 97 5.26 12.75 8.55
C HIS A 97 4.11 12.56 9.57
N ALA A 98 3.06 11.83 9.19
CA ALA A 98 1.93 11.53 10.08
C ALA A 98 2.34 10.69 11.30
N SER A 99 3.32 9.79 11.14
CA SER A 99 3.86 8.97 12.23
C SER A 99 4.59 9.82 13.26
N SER A 100 5.36 10.83 12.82
CA SER A 100 5.98 11.80 13.71
C SER A 100 4.95 12.58 14.53
N VAL A 101 3.87 13.05 13.90
CA VAL A 101 2.77 13.75 14.58
C VAL A 101 2.11 12.84 15.63
N LEU A 102 1.85 11.58 15.28
CA LEU A 102 1.30 10.59 16.22
C LEU A 102 2.24 10.38 17.41
N LYS A 103 3.56 10.24 17.18
CA LYS A 103 4.59 10.09 18.23
C LYS A 103 4.45 11.17 19.30
N VAL A 104 4.43 12.43 18.86
CA VAL A 104 4.40 13.61 19.71
C VAL A 104 3.09 13.69 20.50
N LEU A 105 1.96 13.40 19.85
CA LEU A 105 0.65 13.45 20.50
C LEU A 105 0.38 12.27 21.45
N SER A 106 1.03 11.12 21.23
CA SER A 106 0.96 9.94 22.08
C SER A 106 1.87 10.03 23.31
N ASP A 107 2.89 10.90 23.30
CA ASP A 107 3.85 11.06 24.38
C ASP A 107 3.30 11.95 25.52
N PRO A 108 3.08 11.40 26.73
CA PRO A 108 2.59 12.16 27.87
C PRO A 108 3.56 13.26 28.34
N GLU A 109 4.87 13.06 28.20
CA GLU A 109 5.88 14.03 28.65
C GLU A 109 5.86 15.28 27.76
N GLN A 110 5.76 15.09 26.44
CA GLN A 110 5.61 16.20 25.50
C GLN A 110 4.28 16.93 25.69
N GLY A 111 3.20 16.19 25.99
CA GLY A 111 1.92 16.78 26.39
C GLY A 111 2.04 17.69 27.63
N ASN A 112 2.84 17.30 28.62
CA ASN A 112 3.09 18.13 29.80
C ASN A 112 3.95 19.37 29.49
N ALA A 113 4.88 19.26 28.54
CA ALA A 113 5.71 20.37 28.10
C ALA A 113 4.93 21.43 27.28
N SER A 114 3.87 21.04 26.57
CA SER A 114 3.10 21.92 25.68
C SER A 114 1.58 21.82 25.89
N PRO A 115 0.94 22.83 26.53
CA PRO A 115 -0.50 22.83 26.78
C PRO A 115 -1.39 22.70 25.52
N VAL A 116 -0.89 23.14 24.35
CA VAL A 116 -1.64 23.03 23.09
C VAL A 116 -1.73 21.58 22.60
N LEU A 117 -0.70 20.75 22.81
CA LEU A 117 -0.74 19.32 22.45
C LEU A 117 -1.83 18.59 23.25
N ASN A 118 -1.97 18.90 24.54
CA ASN A 118 -3.04 18.36 25.37
C ASN A 118 -4.44 18.78 24.89
N ARG A 119 -4.61 20.02 24.43
CA ARG A 119 -5.87 20.51 23.87
C ARG A 119 -6.22 19.82 22.56
N VAL A 120 -5.23 19.62 21.67
CA VAL A 120 -5.40 18.87 20.42
C VAL A 120 -5.78 17.42 20.69
N ARG A 121 -5.03 16.73 21.56
CA ARG A 121 -5.34 15.35 21.98
C ARG A 121 -6.74 15.23 22.57
N ALA A 122 -7.12 16.15 23.46
CA ALA A 122 -8.46 16.18 24.04
C ALA A 122 -9.55 16.45 22.98
N GLY A 123 -9.27 17.27 21.97
CA GLY A 123 -10.17 17.52 20.84
C GLY A 123 -10.43 16.27 20.01
N LEU A 124 -9.37 15.55 19.62
CA LEU A 124 -9.48 14.29 18.88
C LEU A 124 -10.19 13.21 19.68
N ALA A 125 -9.92 13.10 20.98
CA ALA A 125 -10.55 12.12 21.86
C ALA A 125 -12.07 12.28 21.99
N ARG A 126 -12.64 13.46 21.71
CA ARG A 126 -14.10 13.68 21.74
C ARG A 126 -14.87 12.89 20.68
N TYR A 127 -14.21 12.45 19.61
CA TYR A 127 -14.86 11.70 18.54
C TYR A 127 -15.17 10.25 18.94
N ALA A 128 -14.41 9.68 19.88
CA ALA A 128 -14.56 8.31 20.36
C ALA A 128 -14.20 8.23 21.87
N PRO A 129 -15.02 8.83 22.75
CA PRO A 129 -14.70 8.96 24.18
C PRO A 129 -14.58 7.61 24.89
N ASP A 130 -15.31 6.59 24.43
CA ASP A 130 -15.36 5.24 25.01
C ASP A 130 -14.34 4.28 24.38
N ALA A 131 -13.39 4.77 23.58
CA ALA A 131 -12.32 3.92 23.03
C ALA A 131 -11.24 3.67 24.11
N PRO A 132 -10.88 2.40 24.38
CA PRO A 132 -10.07 2.00 25.55
C PRO A 132 -8.63 2.56 25.54
N ASP A 133 -8.11 2.95 24.37
CA ASP A 133 -6.74 3.43 24.14
C ASP A 133 -6.70 4.87 23.59
N ILE A 134 -7.80 5.64 23.70
CA ILE A 134 -7.90 6.97 23.08
C ILE A 134 -6.85 7.98 23.60
N THR A 135 -6.33 7.77 24.80
CA THR A 135 -5.32 8.64 25.44
C THR A 135 -3.90 8.37 24.96
N THR A 136 -3.61 7.14 24.52
CA THR A 136 -2.31 6.71 24.02
C THR A 136 -2.27 6.66 22.49
N MET A 137 -3.43 6.52 21.84
CA MET A 137 -3.60 6.51 20.39
C MET A 137 -4.70 7.53 20.02
N PRO A 138 -4.36 8.83 19.88
CA PRO A 138 -5.35 9.88 19.62
C PRO A 138 -6.05 9.76 18.26
N PHE A 139 -5.41 9.10 17.28
CA PHE A 139 -6.00 8.73 16.00
C PHE A 139 -5.36 7.44 15.47
N THR A 140 -6.05 6.74 14.57
CA THR A 140 -5.50 5.57 13.87
C THR A 140 -4.71 6.03 12.65
N LEU A 141 -3.55 5.44 12.39
CA LEU A 141 -2.70 5.76 11.25
C LEU A 141 -2.48 4.52 10.38
N THR A 142 -2.89 4.60 9.10
CA THR A 142 -2.85 3.48 8.16
C THR A 142 -2.26 3.90 6.82
N ARG A 143 -1.53 2.98 6.19
CA ARG A 143 -0.97 3.13 4.84
C ARG A 143 -1.65 2.14 3.89
N MET A 144 -2.01 2.59 2.69
CA MET A 144 -2.78 1.83 1.70
C MET A 144 -2.24 2.03 0.29
N ARG A 145 -1.17 1.32 -0.07
CA ARG A 145 -0.63 1.31 -1.43
C ARG A 145 -0.68 -0.09 -2.03
N GLY A 146 -0.80 -0.16 -3.35
CA GLY A 146 -0.76 -1.43 -4.07
C GLY A 146 0.52 -2.19 -3.72
N GLY A 147 0.40 -3.50 -3.53
CA GLY A 147 1.52 -4.29 -3.08
C GLY A 147 2.10 -3.85 -1.73
N THR A 148 1.26 -3.62 -0.73
CA THR A 148 1.66 -3.76 0.67
C THR A 148 0.53 -4.36 1.47
N THR A 149 0.95 -4.94 2.58
CA THR A 149 0.13 -5.33 3.71
C THR A 149 -1.00 -4.38 4.12
N TRP A 150 -2.28 -4.78 4.15
CA TRP A 150 -3.39 -3.94 4.62
C TRP A 150 -3.57 -4.03 6.13
N ASP A 151 -3.19 -2.99 6.87
CA ASP A 151 -3.61 -2.90 8.28
C ASP A 151 -5.12 -2.62 8.35
N ALA A 152 -5.88 -3.62 8.82
CA ALA A 152 -7.33 -3.53 9.01
C ALA A 152 -7.74 -2.57 10.15
N SER A 153 -6.80 -2.10 10.97
CA SER A 153 -7.05 -1.33 12.20
C SER A 153 -7.88 -0.06 12.01
N TRP A 154 -7.86 0.57 10.84
CA TRP A 154 -8.68 1.76 10.55
C TRP A 154 -10.19 1.46 10.47
N ALA A 155 -10.55 0.19 10.27
CA ALA A 155 -11.93 -0.26 10.15
C ALA A 155 -12.55 -0.64 11.50
N ASP A 156 -11.76 -1.02 12.51
CA ASP A 156 -12.24 -1.57 13.78
C ASP A 156 -13.18 -0.62 14.54
N ARG A 157 -12.89 0.68 14.50
CA ARG A 157 -13.67 1.72 15.18
C ARG A 157 -14.04 2.84 14.21
N PRO A 158 -15.23 2.79 13.57
CA PRO A 158 -15.70 3.80 12.62
C PRO A 158 -15.84 5.20 13.25
N ASP A 159 -16.01 5.26 14.58
CA ASP A 159 -16.14 6.48 15.37
C ASP A 159 -14.82 7.23 15.64
N ARG A 160 -13.67 6.54 15.61
CA ARG A 160 -12.34 7.16 15.85
C ARG A 160 -11.90 8.03 14.67
N VAL A 161 -11.06 9.02 14.92
CA VAL A 161 -10.34 9.72 13.83
C VAL A 161 -9.28 8.77 13.25
N ALA A 162 -9.20 8.69 11.93
CA ALA A 162 -8.19 7.92 11.22
C ALA A 162 -7.55 8.74 10.10
N VAL A 163 -6.23 8.63 9.99
CA VAL A 163 -5.40 9.19 8.92
C VAL A 163 -4.95 8.03 8.03
N VAL A 164 -5.30 8.09 6.76
CA VAL A 164 -5.07 7.03 5.78
C VAL A 164 -4.26 7.62 4.62
N LEU A 165 -3.05 7.11 4.41
CA LEU A 165 -2.14 7.53 3.35
C LEU A 165 -2.21 6.49 2.24
N ALA A 166 -2.69 6.86 1.06
CA ALA A 166 -3.08 5.87 0.06
C ALA A 166 -2.76 6.26 -1.38
N THR A 167 -2.79 5.29 -2.29
CA THR A 167 -2.80 5.58 -3.73
C THR A 167 -4.21 5.86 -4.25
N VAL A 168 -4.29 6.50 -5.42
CA VAL A 168 -5.53 6.81 -6.15
C VAL A 168 -6.43 5.59 -6.28
N ASP A 169 -5.87 4.47 -6.74
CA ASP A 169 -6.58 3.19 -6.88
C ASP A 169 -7.18 2.67 -5.59
N GLN A 170 -6.44 2.77 -4.49
CA GLN A 170 -6.86 2.16 -3.22
C GLN A 170 -8.04 2.89 -2.61
N VAL A 171 -8.06 4.21 -2.70
CA VAL A 171 -9.21 5.00 -2.22
C VAL A 171 -10.36 4.96 -3.22
N GLY A 172 -10.08 5.16 -4.51
CA GLY A 172 -11.11 5.20 -5.55
C GLY A 172 -11.88 3.90 -5.68
N SER A 173 -11.18 2.76 -5.77
CA SER A 173 -11.83 1.44 -5.87
C SER A 173 -12.71 1.13 -4.65
N ARG A 174 -12.28 1.51 -3.44
CA ARG A 174 -13.05 1.32 -2.20
C ARG A 174 -14.29 2.20 -2.14
N TYR A 175 -14.17 3.47 -2.52
CA TYR A 175 -15.32 4.37 -2.60
C TYR A 175 -16.42 3.77 -3.50
N PHE A 176 -16.04 3.17 -4.63
CA PHE A 176 -16.94 2.51 -5.56
C PHE A 176 -17.23 1.03 -5.24
N PHE A 177 -17.13 0.60 -3.97
CA PHE A 177 -17.49 -0.76 -3.53
C PHE A 177 -16.75 -1.89 -4.29
N ARG A 178 -15.58 -1.61 -4.86
CA ARG A 178 -14.74 -2.54 -5.63
C ARG A 178 -13.29 -2.50 -5.18
N GLY A 179 -13.08 -2.30 -3.87
CA GLY A 179 -11.77 -2.21 -3.24
C GLY A 179 -10.81 -3.30 -3.75
N TYR A 180 -9.69 -2.89 -4.34
CA TYR A 180 -8.64 -3.80 -4.77
C TYR A 180 -8.01 -4.51 -3.57
N GLY A 181 -7.79 -5.82 -3.69
CA GLY A 181 -7.33 -6.66 -2.57
C GLY A 181 -8.37 -6.87 -1.47
N VAL A 182 -9.65 -6.51 -1.69
CA VAL A 182 -10.71 -6.60 -0.67
C VAL A 182 -11.75 -7.66 -1.05
N ALA A 183 -11.94 -8.63 -0.15
CA ALA A 183 -12.94 -9.67 -0.29
C ALA A 183 -14.37 -9.07 -0.46
N PRO A 184 -15.24 -9.67 -1.30
CA PRO A 184 -16.59 -9.16 -1.58
C PRO A 184 -17.39 -8.75 -0.34
N ARG A 185 -17.33 -9.58 0.72
CA ARG A 185 -17.99 -9.35 2.02
C ARG A 185 -17.51 -8.10 2.78
N ARG A 186 -16.28 -7.62 2.54
CA ARG A 186 -15.70 -6.47 3.26
C ARG A 186 -15.86 -5.15 2.49
N ARG A 187 -16.13 -5.21 1.18
CA ARG A 187 -16.23 -4.02 0.31
C ARG A 187 -17.20 -2.95 0.83
N SER A 188 -18.26 -3.33 1.55
CA SER A 188 -19.22 -2.38 2.12
C SER A 188 -18.65 -1.56 3.29
N ILE A 189 -17.79 -2.16 4.12
CA ILE A 189 -17.10 -1.45 5.22
C ILE A 189 -16.18 -0.39 4.63
N ASP A 190 -15.32 -0.79 3.70
CA ASP A 190 -14.36 0.11 3.09
C ASP A 190 -15.05 1.27 2.35
N ALA A 191 -16.12 0.97 1.61
CA ALA A 191 -16.91 1.99 0.94
C ALA A 191 -17.54 2.97 1.94
N ALA A 192 -18.13 2.47 3.03
CA ALA A 192 -18.73 3.31 4.06
C ALA A 192 -17.71 4.29 4.67
N LEU A 193 -16.53 3.80 5.05
CA LEU A 193 -15.49 4.60 5.69
C LEU A 193 -14.85 5.61 4.74
N VAL A 194 -14.77 5.31 3.43
CA VAL A 194 -14.25 6.26 2.44
C VAL A 194 -15.32 7.27 2.01
N GLY A 195 -16.60 6.87 2.01
CA GLY A 195 -17.71 7.68 1.49
C GLY A 195 -18.44 8.55 2.52
N THR A 196 -18.32 8.24 3.81
CA THR A 196 -19.00 8.97 4.90
C THR A 196 -18.01 9.61 5.86
N ASP A 197 -18.27 10.84 6.29
CA ASP A 197 -17.45 11.61 7.23
C ASP A 197 -15.95 11.63 6.89
N ALA A 198 -15.66 11.80 5.59
CA ALA A 198 -14.32 11.71 5.02
C ALA A 198 -13.87 13.02 4.36
N LEU A 199 -12.58 13.33 4.51
CA LEU A 199 -11.84 14.35 3.79
C LEU A 199 -10.82 13.65 2.88
N LEU A 200 -10.95 13.84 1.57
CA LEU A 200 -9.99 13.36 0.59
C LEU A 200 -9.10 14.51 0.13
N LEU A 201 -7.84 14.43 0.50
CA LEU A 201 -6.75 15.32 0.08
C LEU A 201 -6.05 14.64 -1.09
N VAL A 202 -6.16 15.22 -2.29
CA VAL A 202 -5.55 14.67 -3.50
C VAL A 202 -4.31 15.48 -3.83
N ASP A 203 -3.13 14.94 -3.53
CA ASP A 203 -1.87 15.57 -3.93
C ASP A 203 -1.57 15.29 -5.40
N GLU A 204 -0.90 16.24 -6.05
CA GLU A 204 -0.69 16.24 -7.50
C GLU A 204 -1.97 15.97 -8.29
N ALA A 205 -3.05 16.69 -7.93
CA ALA A 205 -4.41 16.43 -8.43
C ALA A 205 -4.54 16.45 -9.97
N HIS A 206 -3.60 17.05 -10.69
CA HIS A 206 -3.53 17.02 -12.15
C HIS A 206 -3.34 15.60 -12.72
N LEU A 207 -2.81 14.66 -11.94
CA LEU A 207 -2.69 13.24 -12.33
C LEU A 207 -3.98 12.45 -12.03
N ALA A 208 -4.78 12.89 -11.06
CA ALA A 208 -5.96 12.18 -10.56
C ALA A 208 -7.28 12.86 -10.98
N VAL A 209 -7.30 13.53 -12.14
CA VAL A 209 -8.52 14.21 -12.63
C VAL A 209 -9.67 13.24 -12.91
N PRO A 210 -9.47 12.04 -13.50
CA PRO A 210 -10.55 11.07 -13.70
C PRO A 210 -11.18 10.63 -12.38
N LEU A 211 -10.36 10.27 -11.38
CA LEU A 211 -10.83 9.95 -10.03
C LEU A 211 -11.68 11.09 -9.45
N THR A 212 -11.12 12.30 -9.34
CA THR A 212 -11.82 13.41 -8.68
C THR A 212 -13.11 13.80 -9.39
N THR A 213 -13.15 13.69 -10.73
CA THR A 213 -14.35 13.91 -11.54
C THR A 213 -15.42 12.85 -11.24
N SER A 214 -15.03 11.57 -11.22
CA SER A 214 -15.92 10.45 -10.92
C SER A 214 -16.48 10.52 -9.49
N LEU A 215 -15.64 10.83 -8.49
CA LEU A 215 -16.06 10.99 -7.10
C LEU A 215 -17.07 12.14 -6.94
N ARG A 216 -16.80 13.31 -7.55
CA ARG A 216 -17.75 14.43 -7.55
C ARG A 216 -19.07 14.04 -8.24
N ALA A 217 -19.01 13.30 -9.36
CA ALA A 217 -20.19 12.82 -10.07
C ALA A 217 -21.02 11.85 -9.25
N ALA A 218 -20.37 11.03 -8.42
CA ALA A 218 -20.98 10.06 -7.52
C ALA A 218 -21.65 10.74 -6.31
N ALA A 219 -20.93 11.65 -5.65
CA ALA A 219 -21.44 12.43 -4.52
C ALA A 219 -22.68 13.28 -4.89
N ARG A 220 -22.80 13.71 -6.14
CA ARG A 220 -24.01 14.39 -6.63
C ARG A 220 -25.21 13.46 -6.82
N ARG A 221 -24.97 12.16 -7.05
CA ARG A 221 -25.99 11.14 -7.36
C ARG A 221 -26.43 10.33 -6.16
N ASP A 222 -25.64 10.30 -5.08
CA ASP A 222 -26.00 9.67 -3.82
C ASP A 222 -26.03 10.74 -2.73
N ARG A 223 -27.21 10.99 -2.17
CA ARG A 223 -27.36 11.90 -1.03
C ARG A 223 -27.77 11.09 0.16
N THR A 224 -26.85 10.92 1.10
CA THR A 224 -27.19 10.29 2.38
C THR A 224 -28.16 11.17 3.18
N THR A 225 -29.15 10.52 3.79
CA THR A 225 -30.09 11.14 4.72
C THR A 225 -29.57 11.19 6.14
N LEU A 226 -28.47 10.50 6.44
CA LEU A 226 -27.83 10.52 7.75
C LEU A 226 -27.35 11.94 8.11
N PRO A 227 -27.36 12.32 9.40
CA PRO A 227 -26.90 13.64 9.87
C PRO A 227 -25.36 13.77 9.85
N LEU A 228 -24.69 13.05 8.95
CA LEU A 228 -23.25 13.02 8.81
C LEU A 228 -22.82 13.78 7.55
N PRO A 229 -21.63 14.38 7.56
CA PRO A 229 -21.04 14.92 6.36
C PRO A 229 -20.70 13.80 5.37
N GLY A 230 -20.81 14.08 4.07
CA GLY A 230 -20.30 13.21 3.02
C GLY A 230 -18.81 13.43 2.76
N LEU A 231 -18.31 12.79 1.69
CA LEU A 231 -16.96 13.01 1.19
C LEU A 231 -16.72 14.47 0.79
N SER A 232 -15.71 15.10 1.38
CA SER A 232 -15.18 16.40 0.96
C SER A 232 -13.87 16.19 0.20
N ILE A 233 -13.69 16.83 -0.96
CA ILE A 233 -12.51 16.64 -1.83
C ILE A 233 -11.73 17.95 -1.88
N VAL A 234 -10.44 17.89 -1.57
CA VAL A 234 -9.50 19.02 -1.62
C VAL A 234 -8.34 18.61 -2.51
N CYS A 235 -8.16 19.32 -3.62
CA CYS A 235 -7.06 19.12 -4.54
C CYS A 235 -5.86 19.98 -4.12
N LEU A 236 -4.66 19.41 -4.16
CA LEU A 236 -3.41 20.15 -4.08
C LEU A 236 -2.77 20.20 -5.46
N SER A 237 -2.34 21.40 -5.88
CA SER A 237 -1.63 21.58 -7.15
C SER A 237 -0.49 22.58 -7.01
N ALA A 238 0.49 22.48 -7.90
CA ALA A 238 1.53 23.50 -8.13
C ALA A 238 1.36 24.22 -9.47
N THR A 239 0.67 23.59 -10.42
CA THR A 239 0.61 23.98 -11.82
C THR A 239 -0.80 23.67 -12.32
N ASP A 240 -1.51 24.71 -12.78
CA ASP A 240 -2.84 24.66 -13.38
C ASP A 240 -4.07 24.66 -12.44
N ARG A 241 -5.06 25.48 -12.83
CA ARG A 241 -6.35 25.72 -12.16
C ARG A 241 -7.54 25.26 -13.00
N THR A 242 -7.33 25.00 -14.30
CA THR A 242 -8.41 24.82 -15.28
C THR A 242 -9.27 23.57 -15.03
N TRP A 243 -8.68 22.49 -14.50
CA TRP A 243 -9.41 21.25 -14.17
C TRP A 243 -10.37 21.38 -12.98
N THR A 244 -10.27 22.46 -12.21
CA THR A 244 -11.09 22.73 -11.01
C THR A 244 -12.14 23.81 -11.20
N GLU A 245 -12.24 24.43 -12.39
CA GLU A 245 -13.20 25.51 -12.66
C GLU A 245 -14.63 24.95 -12.83
N GLN A 246 -15.20 24.40 -11.75
CA GLN A 246 -16.65 24.24 -11.61
C GLN A 246 -17.22 25.50 -10.92
N ALA A 247 -18.33 26.01 -11.44
CA ALA A 247 -18.97 27.21 -10.90
C ALA A 247 -19.29 27.06 -9.40
N GLY A 248 -18.67 27.89 -8.55
CA GLY A 248 -18.93 27.95 -7.11
C GLY A 248 -17.89 27.28 -6.20
N GLU A 249 -16.86 26.62 -6.73
CA GLU A 249 -15.75 26.08 -5.92
C GLU A 249 -14.75 27.18 -5.51
N THR A 250 -14.34 27.20 -4.23
CA THR A 250 -13.37 28.19 -3.70
C THR A 250 -11.93 27.68 -3.85
N THR A 251 -11.01 28.58 -4.20
CA THR A 251 -9.57 28.30 -4.29
C THR A 251 -8.82 29.07 -3.21
N PHE A 252 -7.91 28.41 -2.52
CA PHE A 252 -6.91 29.06 -1.69
C PHE A 252 -5.64 29.30 -2.50
N THR A 253 -5.16 30.55 -2.49
CA THR A 253 -3.87 30.96 -3.06
C THR A 253 -3.08 31.70 -2.00
N LEU A 254 -1.79 31.40 -1.86
CA LEU A 254 -0.94 32.12 -0.91
C LEU A 254 -0.79 33.61 -1.26
N ASP A 255 -0.61 34.45 -0.25
CA ASP A 255 -0.16 35.83 -0.46
C ASP A 255 1.35 35.87 -0.75
N VAL A 256 1.70 36.22 -1.98
CA VAL A 256 3.09 36.21 -2.46
C VAL A 256 3.97 37.18 -1.67
N LEU A 257 3.46 38.36 -1.31
CA LEU A 257 4.26 39.39 -0.64
C LEU A 257 4.64 38.95 0.77
N THR A 258 3.67 38.50 1.56
CA THR A 258 3.89 37.96 2.91
C THR A 258 4.91 36.80 2.90
N HIS A 259 4.86 35.95 1.88
CA HIS A 259 5.79 34.81 1.78
C HIS A 259 7.19 35.20 1.31
N GLN A 260 7.34 36.27 0.53
CA GLN A 260 8.65 36.80 0.11
C GLN A 260 9.43 37.37 1.30
N GLU A 261 8.74 37.99 2.26
CA GLU A 261 9.35 38.56 3.46
C GLU A 261 9.76 37.49 4.49
N HIS A 262 9.15 36.29 4.44
CA HIS A 262 9.44 35.21 5.36
C HIS A 262 10.86 34.63 5.11
N PRO A 263 11.70 34.43 6.16
CA PRO A 263 13.13 34.13 6.04
C PRO A 263 13.45 32.82 5.29
N VAL A 264 12.59 31.79 5.43
CA VAL A 264 12.75 30.50 4.73
C VAL A 264 11.96 30.44 3.43
N ALA A 265 10.65 30.71 3.44
CA ALA A 265 9.81 30.70 2.23
C ALA A 265 10.30 31.66 1.16
N GLY A 266 10.72 32.88 1.51
CA GLY A 266 11.23 33.87 0.57
C GLY A 266 12.46 33.35 -0.17
N LYS A 267 13.46 32.85 0.56
CA LYS A 267 14.67 32.21 -0.02
C LYS A 267 14.34 31.10 -1.02
N ARG A 268 13.34 30.26 -0.71
CA ARG A 268 12.91 29.16 -1.60
C ARG A 268 12.15 29.67 -2.83
N LEU A 269 11.23 30.61 -2.64
CA LEU A 269 10.37 31.18 -3.69
C LEU A 269 11.16 31.99 -4.72
N THR A 270 12.20 32.70 -4.27
CA THR A 270 13.07 33.52 -5.11
C THR A 270 14.41 32.84 -5.41
N ALA A 271 14.52 31.53 -5.16
CA ALA A 271 15.74 30.78 -5.41
C ALA A 271 16.16 30.93 -6.87
N VAL A 272 17.33 31.54 -7.11
CA VAL A 272 17.81 31.84 -8.46
C VAL A 272 18.13 30.54 -9.19
N LYS A 273 17.49 30.36 -10.35
CA LYS A 273 17.64 29.20 -11.25
C LYS A 273 17.58 29.70 -12.69
N LYS A 274 18.52 29.26 -13.52
CA LYS A 274 18.55 29.58 -14.95
C LYS A 274 18.32 28.33 -15.79
N LEU A 275 17.41 28.41 -16.76
CA LEU A 275 17.11 27.35 -17.72
C LEU A 275 17.76 27.65 -19.06
N ASP A 276 18.50 26.67 -19.56
CA ASP A 276 19.15 26.64 -20.85
C ASP A 276 18.62 25.49 -21.70
N LEU A 277 18.69 25.67 -23.01
CA LEU A 277 18.17 24.73 -24.01
C LEU A 277 19.33 24.18 -24.82
N LEU A 278 19.45 22.85 -24.86
CA LEU A 278 20.51 22.15 -25.58
C LEU A 278 19.91 21.25 -26.67
N PRO A 279 19.89 21.68 -27.94
CA PRO A 279 19.52 20.80 -29.04
C PRO A 279 20.62 19.73 -29.23
N ALA A 280 20.20 18.47 -29.35
CA ALA A 280 21.08 17.34 -29.61
C ALA A 280 20.53 16.49 -30.76
N ALA A 281 21.41 15.85 -31.53
CA ALA A 281 20.98 14.83 -32.48
C ALA A 281 20.49 13.59 -31.71
N LYS A 282 19.52 12.87 -32.28
CA LYS A 282 18.89 11.68 -31.66
C LYS A 282 19.87 10.64 -31.10
N ASN A 283 20.95 10.35 -31.82
CA ASN A 283 21.99 9.40 -31.39
C ASN A 283 23.08 10.02 -30.48
N ARG A 284 22.92 11.28 -30.08
CA ARG A 284 23.87 12.05 -29.26
C ARG A 284 23.28 12.53 -27.95
N VAL A 285 22.01 12.24 -27.66
CA VAL A 285 21.32 12.71 -26.45
C VAL A 285 22.04 12.26 -25.17
N VAL A 286 22.41 10.98 -25.08
CA VAL A 286 23.19 10.43 -23.96
C VAL A 286 24.51 11.20 -23.79
N LYS A 287 25.28 11.35 -24.87
CA LYS A 287 26.55 12.10 -24.84
C LYS A 287 26.37 13.57 -24.44
N ALA A 288 25.30 14.22 -24.91
CA ALA A 288 24.99 15.60 -24.54
C ALA A 288 24.66 15.73 -23.04
N ALA A 289 23.92 14.78 -22.48
CA ALA A 289 23.62 14.75 -21.05
C ALA A 289 24.89 14.56 -20.21
N VAL A 290 25.74 13.61 -20.60
CA VAL A 290 27.03 13.35 -19.93
C VAL A 290 27.93 14.58 -19.97
N SER A 291 28.10 15.19 -21.15
CA SER A 291 28.91 16.42 -21.31
C SER A 291 28.39 17.57 -20.43
N ALA A 292 27.07 17.80 -20.41
CA ALA A 292 26.48 18.86 -19.60
C ALA A 292 26.73 18.67 -18.10
N VAL A 293 26.76 17.42 -17.62
CA VAL A 293 27.12 17.09 -16.24
C VAL A 293 28.60 17.35 -15.99
N THR A 294 29.50 16.78 -16.80
CA THR A 294 30.95 16.88 -16.59
C THR A 294 31.42 18.34 -16.65
N ASP A 295 30.91 19.11 -17.61
CA ASP A 295 31.26 20.53 -17.78
C ASP A 295 30.86 21.34 -16.53
N HIS A 296 29.69 21.04 -15.95
CA HIS A 296 29.22 21.76 -14.77
C HIS A 296 29.91 21.35 -13.48
N LEU A 297 30.18 20.05 -13.28
CA LEU A 297 30.98 19.58 -12.14
C LEU A 297 32.35 20.26 -12.15
N SER A 298 33.02 20.31 -13.30
CA SER A 298 34.30 21.00 -13.47
C SER A 298 34.22 22.53 -13.24
N MET A 299 33.09 23.17 -13.54
CA MET A 299 32.90 24.61 -13.27
C MET A 299 32.76 24.95 -11.78
N LEU A 300 32.16 24.07 -10.98
CA LEU A 300 31.93 24.30 -9.54
C LEU A 300 33.08 23.79 -8.66
N GLU A 301 33.91 22.87 -9.17
CA GLU A 301 35.07 22.38 -8.45
C GLU A 301 36.05 23.51 -8.08
N GLY A 302 36.42 23.57 -6.81
CA GLY A 302 37.34 24.59 -6.26
C GLY A 302 36.68 25.92 -5.83
N THR A 303 35.36 26.07 -5.99
CA THR A 303 34.64 27.31 -5.63
C THR A 303 33.98 27.30 -4.25
N SER A 304 33.85 26.14 -3.61
CA SER A 304 33.20 26.04 -2.30
C SER A 304 34.16 26.40 -1.15
N PRO A 305 33.81 27.36 -0.27
CA PRO A 305 34.60 27.68 0.92
C PRO A 305 34.55 26.61 2.02
N ASP A 306 33.44 25.85 2.14
CA ASP A 306 33.18 24.93 3.29
C ASP A 306 33.25 23.43 2.92
N GLY A 307 33.98 23.07 1.86
CA GLY A 307 34.10 21.67 1.45
C GLY A 307 32.79 21.04 0.95
N TRP A 308 31.94 21.80 0.27
CA TRP A 308 30.82 21.29 -0.52
C TRP A 308 31.30 20.83 -1.89
N ALA A 309 31.05 19.58 -2.21
CA ALA A 309 31.18 19.08 -3.57
C ALA A 309 29.83 19.15 -4.32
N PRO A 310 29.84 19.50 -5.63
CA PRO A 310 28.62 19.68 -6.41
C PRO A 310 27.84 18.38 -6.56
N VAL A 311 26.51 18.50 -6.68
CA VAL A 311 25.66 17.38 -7.10
C VAL A 311 24.83 17.73 -8.32
N ALA A 312 24.67 16.74 -9.20
CA ALA A 312 23.87 16.85 -10.40
C ALA A 312 22.71 15.84 -10.41
N LEU A 313 21.55 16.28 -10.87
CA LEU A 313 20.42 15.43 -11.21
C LEU A 313 20.30 15.33 -12.72
N VAL A 314 20.23 14.11 -13.26
CA VAL A 314 19.95 13.84 -14.68
C VAL A 314 18.62 13.11 -14.80
N VAL A 315 17.64 13.70 -15.50
CA VAL A 315 16.31 13.11 -15.68
C VAL A 315 16.08 12.75 -17.15
N MET A 316 16.02 11.45 -17.43
CA MET A 316 15.72 10.90 -18.76
C MET A 316 14.27 10.38 -18.80
N ASN A 317 13.61 10.48 -19.94
CA ASN A 317 12.21 10.06 -20.06
C ASN A 317 12.06 8.53 -20.18
N THR A 318 13.11 7.82 -20.59
CA THR A 318 13.09 6.36 -20.73
C THR A 318 14.12 5.69 -19.83
N VAL A 319 13.81 4.47 -19.37
CA VAL A 319 14.72 3.64 -18.57
C VAL A 319 16.01 3.33 -19.35
N ASP A 320 15.91 3.06 -20.64
CA ASP A 320 17.06 2.73 -21.50
C ASP A 320 18.04 3.90 -21.60
N ASP A 321 17.54 5.13 -21.83
CA ASP A 321 18.37 6.33 -21.87
C ASP A 321 19.01 6.62 -20.51
N ALA A 322 18.26 6.47 -19.42
CA ALA A 322 18.80 6.63 -18.06
C ALA A 322 19.96 5.65 -17.79
N ARG A 323 19.77 4.37 -18.14
CA ARG A 323 20.81 3.34 -18.01
C ARG A 323 22.02 3.61 -18.90
N ALA A 324 21.81 4.08 -20.12
CA ALA A 324 22.90 4.45 -21.03
C ALA A 324 23.73 5.62 -20.48
N VAL A 325 23.08 6.68 -19.96
CA VAL A 325 23.77 7.81 -19.32
C VAL A 325 24.53 7.37 -18.08
N HIS A 326 23.90 6.57 -17.22
CA HIS A 326 24.55 6.03 -16.01
C HIS A 326 25.80 5.22 -16.34
N THR A 327 25.70 4.31 -17.31
CA THR A 327 26.82 3.45 -17.74
C THR A 327 27.96 4.28 -18.34
N GLN A 328 27.64 5.28 -19.16
CA GLN A 328 28.65 6.16 -19.75
C GLN A 328 29.32 7.05 -18.70
N LEU A 329 28.57 7.58 -17.72
CA LEU A 329 29.13 8.33 -16.60
C LEU A 329 30.08 7.48 -15.76
N LEU A 330 29.67 6.26 -15.40
CA LEU A 330 30.55 5.32 -14.69
C LEU A 330 31.84 5.08 -15.48
N HIS A 331 31.74 4.82 -16.77
CA HIS A 331 32.90 4.61 -17.62
C HIS A 331 33.82 5.86 -17.68
N GLU A 332 33.27 7.05 -17.90
CA GLU A 332 34.07 8.27 -17.99
C GLU A 332 34.71 8.67 -16.65
N ILE A 333 34.06 8.34 -15.53
CA ILE A 333 34.57 8.59 -14.17
C ILE A 333 35.57 7.51 -13.73
N GLU A 334 35.39 6.23 -14.09
CA GLU A 334 36.26 5.08 -13.72
C GLU A 334 37.48 4.90 -14.63
N THR A 335 37.36 5.11 -15.94
CA THR A 335 38.48 4.88 -16.90
C THR A 335 39.67 5.81 -16.70
N HIS A 336 39.47 6.90 -15.98
CA HIS A 336 40.56 7.70 -15.49
C HIS A 336 41.01 7.10 -14.16
N ASN A 337 41.99 6.18 -14.22
CA ASN A 337 42.78 5.63 -13.11
C ASN A 337 43.46 6.75 -12.31
N ARG A 338 42.66 7.59 -11.67
CA ARG A 338 43.03 8.88 -11.10
C ARG A 338 42.97 8.74 -9.57
N PRO A 339 43.94 9.31 -8.85
CA PRO A 339 43.93 9.30 -7.38
C PRO A 339 42.63 9.93 -6.87
N GLU A 340 42.16 9.53 -5.68
CA GLU A 340 40.94 10.05 -5.02
C GLU A 340 40.89 11.60 -4.98
N SER A 341 42.05 12.25 -5.07
CA SER A 341 42.24 13.70 -5.13
C SER A 341 42.06 14.35 -6.51
N ALA A 342 41.51 13.65 -7.51
CA ALA A 342 41.34 14.20 -8.86
C ALA A 342 40.07 15.06 -9.00
N PRO A 343 40.15 16.18 -9.76
CA PRO A 343 39.07 17.15 -9.95
C PRO A 343 38.04 16.63 -10.96
N ASN A 344 37.33 15.54 -10.66
CA ASN A 344 36.10 15.04 -11.34
C ASN A 344 35.64 13.67 -10.78
N ALA A 345 36.12 13.26 -9.61
CA ALA A 345 35.71 12.01 -8.97
C ALA A 345 34.26 12.17 -8.43
N ALA A 346 33.29 11.38 -8.93
CA ALA A 346 31.89 11.51 -8.55
C ALA A 346 31.19 10.16 -8.29
N ASP A 347 30.35 10.11 -7.25
CA ASP A 347 29.45 8.97 -7.00
C ASP A 347 28.29 9.00 -7.98
N VAL A 348 28.15 7.96 -8.79
CA VAL A 348 27.08 7.87 -9.79
C VAL A 348 26.04 6.86 -9.30
N LEU A 349 24.80 7.31 -9.16
CA LEU A 349 23.66 6.48 -8.76
C LEU A 349 22.59 6.46 -9.86
N LEU A 350 21.81 5.39 -9.91
CA LEU A 350 20.66 5.22 -10.79
C LEU A 350 19.38 5.01 -9.98
N LEU A 351 18.34 5.79 -10.25
CA LEU A 351 17.01 5.66 -9.63
C LEU A 351 15.89 5.59 -10.69
N ILE A 352 15.35 4.40 -10.88
CA ILE A 352 14.23 4.12 -11.81
C ILE A 352 13.00 3.61 -11.06
N GLY A 353 11.80 3.73 -11.66
CA GLY A 353 10.55 3.57 -10.91
C GLY A 353 10.15 2.13 -10.65
N ARG A 354 10.38 1.24 -11.63
CA ARG A 354 9.95 -0.16 -11.59
C ARG A 354 10.98 -1.04 -10.91
N SER A 355 11.11 -0.91 -9.60
CA SER A 355 11.98 -1.73 -8.75
C SER A 355 11.18 -2.40 -7.64
N ARG A 356 11.70 -3.51 -7.10
CA ARG A 356 11.10 -4.15 -5.92
C ARG A 356 11.21 -3.19 -4.74
N PRO A 357 10.18 -3.03 -3.91
CA PRO A 357 10.29 -2.24 -2.70
C PRO A 357 11.46 -2.66 -1.79
N ALA A 358 11.77 -3.96 -1.73
CA ALA A 358 12.92 -4.50 -1.00
C ALA A 358 14.28 -3.97 -1.51
N ASP A 359 14.47 -3.81 -2.83
CA ASP A 359 15.72 -3.29 -3.40
C ASP A 359 15.80 -1.75 -3.29
N ARG A 360 14.65 -1.10 -3.43
CA ARG A 360 14.53 0.37 -3.50
C ARG A 360 14.96 1.07 -2.22
N ALA A 361 14.67 0.49 -1.06
CA ALA A 361 14.95 1.12 0.25
C ALA A 361 16.42 1.55 0.39
N ARG A 362 17.35 0.68 -0.03
CA ARG A 362 18.80 0.95 0.02
C ARG A 362 19.22 2.08 -0.93
N ILE A 363 18.74 2.04 -2.18
CA ILE A 363 19.05 3.09 -3.17
C ILE A 363 18.51 4.43 -2.69
N GLN A 364 17.30 4.44 -2.14
CA GLN A 364 16.67 5.65 -1.64
C GLN A 364 17.42 6.24 -0.44
N GLU A 365 17.90 5.42 0.50
CA GLU A 365 18.74 5.87 1.61
C GLU A 365 20.02 6.56 1.11
N GLN A 366 20.72 5.93 0.16
CA GLN A 366 21.92 6.51 -0.47
C GLN A 366 21.60 7.83 -1.21
N VAL A 367 20.49 7.87 -1.94
CA VAL A 367 20.03 9.07 -2.65
C VAL A 367 19.72 10.20 -1.67
N LEU A 368 19.00 9.95 -0.58
CA LEU A 368 18.67 10.97 0.41
C LEU A 368 19.92 11.44 1.16
N GLN A 369 20.88 10.56 1.43
CA GLN A 369 22.15 10.93 2.05
C GLN A 369 22.95 11.91 1.17
N LEU A 370 23.00 11.68 -0.14
CA LEU A 370 23.83 12.46 -1.06
C LEU A 370 23.11 13.69 -1.64
N PHE A 371 21.81 13.59 -1.90
CA PHE A 371 21.02 14.58 -2.65
C PHE A 371 19.85 15.16 -1.85
N GLY A 372 19.60 14.68 -0.63
CA GLY A 372 18.47 15.14 0.19
C GLY A 372 18.62 16.58 0.68
N THR A 373 17.51 17.20 1.09
CA THR A 373 17.50 18.58 1.64
C THR A 373 18.31 18.76 2.92
N THR A 374 18.65 17.67 3.62
CA THR A 374 19.44 17.63 4.85
C THR A 374 20.86 17.11 4.63
N ARG A 375 21.31 17.01 3.37
CA ARG A 375 22.67 16.55 3.02
C ARG A 375 23.75 17.39 3.72
N LYS A 376 24.86 16.75 4.06
CA LYS A 376 26.01 17.36 4.74
C LYS A 376 27.14 17.68 3.75
N PRO A 377 28.07 18.62 4.09
CA PRO A 377 29.27 18.84 3.30
C PRO A 377 30.06 17.55 3.07
N ARG A 378 30.70 17.44 1.90
CA ARG A 378 31.43 16.23 1.47
C ARG A 378 32.48 16.56 0.43
N THR A 379 33.49 15.71 0.33
CA THR A 379 34.70 15.94 -0.47
C THR A 379 34.60 15.51 -1.93
N ARG A 380 33.69 14.58 -2.27
CA ARG A 380 33.56 13.98 -3.60
C ARG A 380 32.30 14.47 -4.29
N ALA A 381 32.24 14.59 -5.63
CA ALA A 381 31.03 14.98 -6.36
C ALA A 381 30.03 13.81 -6.48
N ALA A 382 28.80 14.06 -6.98
CA ALA A 382 27.78 13.00 -7.11
C ALA A 382 26.78 13.34 -8.21
N VAL A 383 26.34 12.30 -8.91
CA VAL A 383 25.39 12.38 -10.01
C VAL A 383 24.29 11.35 -9.77
N LEU A 384 23.05 11.82 -9.71
CA LEU A 384 21.89 10.95 -9.71
C LEU A 384 21.31 10.94 -11.11
N VAL A 385 21.36 9.79 -11.77
CA VAL A 385 20.60 9.55 -13.00
C VAL A 385 19.26 8.94 -12.62
N ALA A 386 18.18 9.52 -13.12
CA ALA A 386 16.84 9.10 -12.78
C ALA A 386 15.90 9.20 -13.98
N THR A 387 14.76 8.52 -13.86
CA THR A 387 13.60 8.69 -14.72
C THR A 387 12.59 9.63 -14.05
N GLN A 388 11.29 9.54 -14.37
CA GLN A 388 10.25 10.38 -13.77
C GLN A 388 10.05 10.14 -12.26
N THR A 389 10.74 9.17 -11.66
CA THR A 389 10.72 8.89 -10.22
C THR A 389 10.99 10.08 -9.32
N VAL A 390 11.80 11.04 -9.78
CA VAL A 390 12.19 12.22 -8.98
C VAL A 390 11.21 13.39 -9.10
N GLU A 391 10.26 13.33 -10.04
CA GLU A 391 9.24 14.37 -10.24
C GLU A 391 8.34 14.49 -9.00
N VAL A 392 8.13 13.40 -8.25
CA VAL A 392 7.24 13.36 -7.09
C VAL A 392 7.83 12.49 -5.97
N GLY A 393 7.83 12.97 -4.73
CA GLY A 393 8.06 12.15 -3.54
C GLY A 393 9.50 11.95 -3.08
N VAL A 394 10.51 12.51 -3.76
CA VAL A 394 11.87 12.59 -3.21
C VAL A 394 12.23 14.05 -2.93
N ASN A 395 12.51 14.38 -1.66
CA ASN A 395 12.99 15.70 -1.22
C ASN A 395 14.46 15.91 -1.59
N LEU A 396 14.71 16.16 -2.88
CA LEU A 396 16.05 16.43 -3.41
C LEU A 396 16.37 17.92 -3.47
N ASP A 397 17.63 18.25 -3.21
CA ASP A 397 18.23 19.57 -3.44
C ASP A 397 19.53 19.41 -4.24
N THR A 398 19.49 19.77 -5.53
CA THR A 398 20.63 19.64 -6.44
C THR A 398 21.17 20.99 -6.91
N ASP A 399 22.41 20.99 -7.38
CA ASP A 399 23.11 22.20 -7.85
C ASP A 399 22.99 22.35 -9.39
N LEU A 400 22.85 21.21 -10.08
CA LEU A 400 22.55 21.08 -11.51
C LEU A 400 21.33 20.19 -11.76
N LEU A 401 20.54 20.55 -12.77
CA LEU A 401 19.55 19.68 -13.39
C LEU A 401 19.85 19.55 -14.88
N VAL A 402 20.04 18.34 -15.37
CA VAL A 402 20.05 18.01 -16.80
C VAL A 402 18.80 17.17 -17.06
N THR A 403 18.00 17.51 -18.05
CA THR A 403 16.74 16.80 -18.27
C THR A 403 16.37 16.71 -19.73
N GLN A 404 15.83 15.56 -20.17
CA GLN A 404 15.17 15.49 -21.47
C GLN A 404 13.89 16.34 -21.48
N THR A 405 13.53 16.82 -22.66
CA THR A 405 12.31 17.59 -22.88
C THR A 405 11.07 16.85 -22.37
N ALA A 406 10.20 17.55 -21.65
CA ALA A 406 8.96 17.02 -21.10
C ALA A 406 7.87 18.11 -21.16
N PRO A 407 6.59 17.77 -20.89
CA PRO A 407 5.52 18.74 -20.73
C PRO A 407 5.87 19.75 -19.64
N TRP A 408 5.30 20.96 -19.74
CA TRP A 408 5.64 22.06 -18.84
C TRP A 408 5.45 21.72 -17.35
N ASP A 409 4.34 21.07 -16.99
CA ASP A 409 4.06 20.70 -15.59
C ASP A 409 5.11 19.72 -15.03
N ALA A 410 5.54 18.75 -15.84
CA ALA A 410 6.61 17.81 -15.47
C ALA A 410 7.97 18.54 -15.32
N LEU A 411 8.28 19.51 -16.20
CA LEU A 411 9.49 20.33 -16.08
C LEU A 411 9.48 21.17 -14.80
N VAL A 412 8.36 21.79 -14.44
CA VAL A 412 8.23 22.56 -13.19
C VAL A 412 8.51 21.68 -11.97
N GLN A 413 8.01 20.44 -11.96
CA GLN A 413 8.27 19.48 -10.90
C GLN A 413 9.76 19.10 -10.79
N ARG A 414 10.43 18.86 -11.93
CA ARG A 414 11.88 18.61 -11.99
C ARG A 414 12.68 19.83 -11.51
N LEU A 415 12.31 21.03 -11.94
CA LEU A 415 12.90 22.31 -11.49
C LEU A 415 12.72 22.55 -9.99
N GLY A 416 11.68 21.98 -9.38
CA GLY A 416 11.45 21.98 -7.94
C GLY A 416 12.50 21.22 -7.12
N ARG A 417 13.39 20.46 -7.77
CA ARG A 417 14.53 19.75 -7.16
C ARG A 417 15.87 20.48 -7.30
N LEU A 418 15.97 21.40 -8.27
CA LEU A 418 17.12 22.26 -8.47
C LEU A 418 17.10 23.42 -7.48
N ASN A 419 18.19 23.62 -6.72
CA ASN A 419 18.34 24.69 -5.72
C ASN A 419 17.06 24.90 -4.89
N ARG A 420 16.52 23.79 -4.38
CA ARG A 420 15.24 23.72 -3.65
C ARG A 420 15.29 24.53 -2.37
N MET A 421 16.44 24.55 -1.70
CA MET A 421 16.64 25.27 -0.44
C MET A 421 17.02 26.73 -0.63
N GLY A 422 17.35 27.17 -1.86
CA GLY A 422 17.79 28.54 -2.14
C GLY A 422 19.21 28.86 -1.63
N THR A 423 20.01 27.85 -1.28
CA THR A 423 21.33 28.01 -0.66
C THR A 423 22.51 27.86 -1.64
N MET A 424 22.26 27.82 -2.94
CA MET A 424 23.31 27.70 -3.97
C MET A 424 24.44 28.71 -3.81
N ASN A 425 24.13 30.00 -3.63
CA ASN A 425 25.15 31.04 -3.50
C ASN A 425 25.88 30.99 -2.14
N GLU A 426 25.28 30.37 -1.12
CA GLU A 426 25.93 30.09 0.17
C GLU A 426 26.96 28.95 0.01
N ARG A 427 26.62 27.90 -0.75
CA ARG A 427 27.50 26.75 -1.02
C ARG A 427 28.61 27.06 -2.03
N PHE A 428 28.28 27.79 -3.09
CA PHE A 428 29.16 28.11 -4.20
C PHE A 428 29.04 29.62 -4.51
N PRO A 429 29.83 30.48 -3.85
CA PRO A 429 29.78 31.93 -4.07
C PRO A 429 29.98 32.30 -5.54
N GLY A 430 29.05 33.06 -6.12
CA GLY A 430 29.04 33.42 -7.55
C GLY A 430 28.56 32.29 -8.49
N GLY A 431 28.32 31.09 -7.95
CA GLY A 431 27.69 29.99 -8.66
C GLY A 431 26.19 30.26 -8.89
N THR A 432 25.68 29.83 -10.04
CA THR A 432 24.25 29.89 -10.36
C THR A 432 23.74 28.47 -10.61
N ALA A 433 22.60 28.13 -10.03
CA ALA A 433 21.94 26.85 -10.27
C ALA A 433 21.40 26.81 -11.70
N ARG A 434 21.77 25.77 -12.47
CA ARG A 434 21.41 25.65 -13.89
C ARG A 434 20.53 24.44 -14.14
N ALA A 435 19.53 24.63 -15.00
CA ALA A 435 18.75 23.57 -15.63
C ALA A 435 19.07 23.52 -17.13
N VAL A 436 19.42 22.36 -17.65
CA VAL A 436 19.68 22.14 -19.08
C VAL A 436 18.62 21.19 -19.62
N VAL A 437 17.74 21.71 -20.49
CA VAL A 437 16.74 20.89 -21.18
C VAL A 437 17.29 20.42 -22.52
N ILE A 438 17.38 19.11 -22.70
CA ILE A 438 17.89 18.47 -23.90
C ILE A 438 16.71 18.05 -24.79
N HIS A 439 16.76 18.41 -26.06
CA HIS A 439 15.81 17.97 -27.07
C HIS A 439 16.53 17.26 -28.21
N ASP A 440 16.01 16.09 -28.60
CA ASP A 440 16.64 15.18 -29.55
C ASP A 440 16.23 15.44 -31.01
N GLY A 441 15.38 16.43 -31.24
CA GLY A 441 14.80 16.78 -32.53
C GLY A 441 13.67 15.84 -32.98
N SER A 442 13.19 14.93 -32.12
CA SER A 442 12.09 14.03 -32.46
C SER A 442 10.74 14.79 -32.47
N GLU A 443 9.94 14.56 -33.52
CA GLU A 443 8.58 15.10 -33.66
C GLU A 443 7.58 14.51 -32.65
N ARG A 444 7.94 13.38 -32.04
CA ARG A 444 7.19 12.76 -30.95
C ARG A 444 8.18 12.24 -29.92
N VAL A 445 8.16 12.82 -28.73
CA VAL A 445 9.04 12.43 -27.63
C VAL A 445 8.46 11.15 -26.98
N PRO A 446 9.28 10.12 -26.68
CA PRO A 446 8.82 8.95 -25.93
C PRO A 446 8.14 9.35 -24.62
N VAL A 447 7.16 8.55 -24.18
CA VAL A 447 6.31 8.81 -23.00
C VAL A 447 5.33 9.97 -23.21
N TYR A 448 5.82 11.19 -23.44
CA TYR A 448 4.97 12.40 -23.40
C TYR A 448 4.36 12.84 -24.74
N GLY A 449 4.81 12.28 -25.86
CA GLY A 449 4.25 12.59 -27.18
C GLY A 449 4.50 14.04 -27.63
N GLY A 450 3.46 14.67 -28.20
CA GLY A 450 3.56 16.00 -28.82
C GLY A 450 3.61 17.17 -27.83
N SER A 451 3.13 16.98 -26.60
CA SER A 451 3.10 18.05 -25.58
C SER A 451 4.50 18.48 -25.13
N ALA A 452 5.45 17.55 -25.09
CA ALA A 452 6.86 17.85 -24.87
C ALA A 452 7.46 18.68 -26.01
N VAL A 453 7.08 18.40 -27.27
CA VAL A 453 7.53 19.16 -28.43
C VAL A 453 6.96 20.58 -28.42
N ALA A 454 5.67 20.73 -28.11
CA ALA A 454 5.05 22.04 -27.94
C ALA A 454 5.75 22.86 -26.85
N THR A 455 6.06 22.22 -25.71
CA THR A 455 6.81 22.85 -24.61
C THR A 455 8.19 23.33 -25.06
N TRP A 456 8.92 22.50 -25.83
CA TRP A 456 10.23 22.88 -26.38
C TRP A 456 10.15 24.11 -27.29
N GLN A 457 9.19 24.15 -28.22
CA GLN A 457 9.01 25.29 -29.11
C GLN A 457 8.70 26.57 -28.34
N ARG A 458 7.82 26.47 -27.33
CA ARG A 458 7.45 27.61 -26.49
C ARG A 458 8.64 28.12 -25.66
N LEU A 459 9.47 27.22 -25.14
CA LEU A 459 10.70 27.57 -24.44
C LEU A 459 11.72 28.23 -25.37
N LEU A 460 11.84 27.79 -26.63
CA LEU A 460 12.72 28.44 -27.61
C LEU A 460 12.31 29.90 -27.85
N ASP A 461 11.01 30.17 -27.97
CA ASP A 461 10.51 31.54 -28.15
C ASP A 461 10.85 32.41 -26.93
N LEU A 462 10.56 31.92 -25.71
CA LEU A 462 10.89 32.63 -24.47
C LEU A 462 12.41 32.83 -24.29
N ARG A 463 13.23 31.87 -24.72
CA ARG A 463 14.69 31.97 -24.61
C ARG A 463 15.28 33.06 -25.50
N ARG A 464 14.61 33.45 -26.60
CA ARG A 464 15.02 34.60 -27.43
C ARG A 464 14.95 35.92 -26.66
N GLU A 465 14.01 36.03 -25.72
CA GLU A 465 13.83 37.22 -24.87
C GLU A 465 14.84 37.24 -23.71
N HIS A 466 15.43 36.08 -23.36
CA HIS A 466 16.35 35.92 -22.24
C HIS A 466 17.69 35.27 -22.66
N PRO A 467 18.60 36.00 -23.36
CA PRO A 467 19.84 35.46 -23.91
C PRO A 467 20.82 34.88 -22.87
N GLU A 468 20.76 35.30 -21.61
CA GLU A 468 21.61 34.78 -20.52
C GLU A 468 21.02 33.60 -19.72
N GLY A 469 19.90 33.04 -20.17
CA GLY A 469 19.19 31.94 -19.51
C GLY A 469 17.81 32.38 -19.03
N LEU A 470 16.79 31.54 -19.24
CA LEU A 470 15.42 31.81 -18.82
C LEU A 470 15.33 31.67 -17.29
N PRO A 471 14.90 32.68 -16.54
CA PRO A 471 14.84 32.57 -15.08
C PRO A 471 13.60 31.76 -14.65
N VAL A 472 13.82 30.74 -13.82
CA VAL A 472 12.81 29.70 -13.48
C VAL A 472 12.76 29.40 -11.99
N SER A 473 12.89 30.45 -11.15
CA SER A 473 12.53 30.33 -9.73
C SER A 473 11.06 29.91 -9.57
N PRO A 474 10.63 29.35 -8.42
CA PRO A 474 9.24 28.96 -8.22
C PRO A 474 8.21 30.05 -8.53
N LEU A 475 8.48 31.32 -8.19
CA LEU A 475 7.60 32.44 -8.55
C LEU A 475 7.58 32.72 -10.06
N GLN A 476 8.74 32.70 -10.71
CA GLN A 476 8.84 32.91 -12.16
C GLN A 476 8.16 31.78 -12.94
N CYS A 477 8.23 30.53 -12.47
CA CYS A 477 7.48 29.43 -13.07
C CYS A 477 5.96 29.68 -13.02
N ARG A 478 5.44 30.29 -11.96
CA ARG A 478 4.01 30.67 -11.88
C ARG A 478 3.65 31.76 -12.88
N GLU A 479 4.50 32.76 -13.06
CA GLU A 479 4.30 33.80 -14.06
C GLU A 479 4.33 33.20 -15.48
N LEU A 480 5.31 32.33 -15.73
CA LEU A 480 5.48 31.62 -17.00
C LEU A 480 4.32 30.67 -17.30
N ASN A 481 3.61 30.10 -16.32
CA ASN A 481 2.43 29.24 -16.54
C ASN A 481 1.42 29.88 -17.49
N THR A 482 1.27 31.21 -17.48
CA THR A 482 0.37 31.94 -18.39
C THR A 482 0.71 31.76 -19.86
N HIS A 483 1.99 31.54 -20.18
CA HIS A 483 2.47 31.29 -21.54
C HIS A 483 2.15 29.86 -22.03
N PHE A 484 1.74 28.96 -21.13
CA PHE A 484 1.43 27.55 -21.40
C PHE A 484 -0.05 27.23 -21.13
N ALA A 485 -0.91 28.26 -21.07
CA ALA A 485 -2.32 28.13 -20.71
C ALA A 485 -3.21 27.52 -21.82
N ASP A 486 -2.73 27.44 -23.07
CA ASP A 486 -3.48 26.88 -24.19
C ASP A 486 -3.64 25.35 -24.16
N GLY A 487 -3.06 24.69 -23.15
CA GLY A 487 -3.15 23.25 -22.93
C GLY A 487 -2.28 22.39 -23.85
N THR A 488 -1.69 22.97 -24.91
CA THR A 488 -0.90 22.21 -25.91
C THR A 488 0.41 21.67 -25.33
N CYS A 489 0.95 22.36 -24.33
CA CYS A 489 2.19 22.02 -23.64
C CYS A 489 1.97 21.10 -22.42
N LYS A 490 0.73 20.59 -22.25
CA LYS A 490 0.32 19.71 -21.16
C LYS A 490 -0.08 18.34 -21.71
N VAL A 491 -0.07 17.34 -20.85
CA VAL A 491 -0.60 16.03 -21.20
C VAL A 491 -2.11 16.16 -21.38
N ALA A 492 -2.64 15.67 -22.50
CA ALA A 492 -4.08 15.66 -22.72
C ALA A 492 -4.75 14.81 -21.64
N LEU A 493 -5.86 15.28 -21.08
CA LEU A 493 -6.62 14.45 -20.17
C LEU A 493 -7.22 13.26 -20.92
N PRO A 494 -7.24 12.08 -20.28
CA PRO A 494 -7.92 10.93 -20.84
C PRO A 494 -9.43 11.17 -20.87
N GLU A 495 -10.14 10.50 -21.78
CA GLU A 495 -11.60 10.55 -21.81
C GLU A 495 -12.18 9.93 -20.53
N ILE A 496 -13.08 10.63 -19.84
CA ILE A 496 -13.66 10.17 -18.57
C ILE A 496 -15.08 9.64 -18.85
N PRO A 497 -15.39 8.38 -18.49
CA PRO A 497 -16.73 7.85 -18.66
C PRO A 497 -17.78 8.62 -17.83
N VAL A 498 -18.98 8.78 -18.38
CA VAL A 498 -20.09 9.38 -17.63
C VAL A 498 -20.61 8.37 -16.60
N LEU A 499 -20.47 8.68 -15.32
CA LEU A 499 -21.02 7.86 -14.24
C LEU A 499 -22.55 7.91 -14.20
N GLN A 500 -23.20 6.75 -14.35
CA GLN A 500 -24.65 6.59 -14.32
C GLN A 500 -25.11 6.01 -12.97
N SER A 501 -26.33 6.30 -12.53
CA SER A 501 -26.87 5.75 -11.27
C SER A 501 -26.94 4.20 -11.27
N PRO A 502 -27.36 3.52 -12.37
CA PRO A 502 -27.32 2.05 -12.42
C PRO A 502 -25.93 1.44 -12.23
N THR A 503 -24.87 2.16 -12.61
CA THR A 503 -23.48 1.73 -12.36
C THR A 503 -23.19 1.73 -10.86
N LEU A 504 -23.61 2.77 -10.14
CA LEU A 504 -23.50 2.83 -8.68
C LEU A 504 -24.32 1.73 -8.00
N ASP A 505 -25.52 1.43 -8.51
CA ASP A 505 -26.37 0.34 -8.00
C ASP A 505 -25.74 -1.04 -8.17
N ALA A 506 -25.12 -1.28 -9.33
CA ALA A 506 -24.38 -2.51 -9.57
C ALA A 506 -23.18 -2.63 -8.61
N TRP A 507 -22.45 -1.54 -8.37
CA TRP A 507 -21.32 -1.55 -7.44
C TRP A 507 -21.74 -1.72 -5.98
N ALA A 508 -22.84 -1.10 -5.54
CA ALA A 508 -23.35 -1.27 -4.18
C ALA A 508 -23.66 -2.75 -3.84
N ARG A 509 -23.97 -3.58 -4.85
CA ARG A 509 -24.10 -5.04 -4.73
C ARG A 509 -22.72 -5.68 -4.61
N THR A 510 -22.36 -6.03 -3.38
CA THR A 510 -21.02 -6.55 -3.06
C THR A 510 -20.98 -8.04 -2.84
N ALA A 511 -22.10 -8.66 -2.44
CA ALA A 511 -22.15 -10.09 -2.15
C ALA A 511 -23.60 -10.60 -2.27
N PRO A 512 -23.94 -11.31 -3.37
CA PRO A 512 -23.09 -11.63 -4.51
C PRO A 512 -22.75 -10.41 -5.38
N VAL A 513 -21.61 -10.46 -6.06
CA VAL A 513 -21.26 -9.50 -7.11
C VAL A 513 -22.16 -9.75 -8.33
N PRO A 514 -22.66 -8.71 -9.03
CA PRO A 514 -23.46 -8.89 -10.23
C PRO A 514 -22.70 -9.64 -11.34
N LEU A 515 -23.40 -10.44 -12.14
CA LEU A 515 -22.81 -11.14 -13.28
C LEU A 515 -22.15 -10.17 -14.28
N ASN A 516 -22.84 -9.06 -14.58
CA ASN A 516 -22.31 -7.97 -15.38
C ASN A 516 -21.79 -6.88 -14.45
N ASP A 517 -20.58 -7.05 -13.91
CA ASP A 517 -19.93 -6.09 -13.03
C ASP A 517 -19.19 -5.00 -13.84
N PRO A 518 -19.62 -3.72 -13.81
CA PRO A 518 -18.94 -2.68 -14.57
C PRO A 518 -17.50 -2.47 -14.08
N PRO A 519 -16.51 -2.31 -14.97
CA PRO A 519 -15.13 -2.10 -14.55
C PRO A 519 -14.99 -0.74 -13.86
N VAL A 520 -14.39 -0.71 -12.67
CA VAL A 520 -14.14 0.54 -11.92
C VAL A 520 -12.96 1.33 -12.50
N HIS A 521 -11.97 0.66 -13.10
CA HIS A 521 -10.71 1.24 -13.56
C HIS A 521 -10.87 2.49 -14.47
N PRO A 522 -11.76 2.50 -15.49
CA PRO A 522 -11.95 3.68 -16.35
C PRO A 522 -12.42 4.93 -15.59
N PHE A 523 -13.04 4.78 -14.43
CA PHE A 523 -13.47 5.90 -13.58
C PHE A 523 -12.35 6.43 -12.68
N LEU A 524 -11.27 5.66 -12.51
CA LEU A 524 -10.09 6.04 -11.73
C LEU A 524 -9.04 6.71 -12.61
N HIS A 525 -8.84 6.20 -13.82
CA HIS A 525 -7.73 6.58 -14.72
C HIS A 525 -8.16 7.08 -16.11
N GLY A 526 -9.46 7.06 -16.43
CA GLY A 526 -9.98 7.38 -17.76
C GLY A 526 -9.97 6.19 -18.72
N MET A 527 -10.61 6.34 -19.88
CA MET A 527 -10.75 5.31 -20.93
C MET A 527 -9.40 4.93 -21.55
N ASP A 528 -8.48 5.90 -21.65
CA ASP A 528 -7.13 5.73 -22.18
C ASP A 528 -6.09 5.43 -21.09
N GLY A 529 -6.53 5.24 -19.84
CA GLY A 529 -5.71 5.16 -18.62
C GLY A 529 -4.80 3.93 -18.50
N GLY A 530 -4.41 3.32 -19.62
CA GLY A 530 -3.56 2.15 -19.67
C GLY A 530 -4.28 0.85 -19.29
N THR A 531 -3.68 -0.26 -19.69
CA THR A 531 -4.08 -1.60 -19.25
C THR A 531 -3.46 -1.85 -17.88
N PRO A 532 -4.21 -2.37 -16.86
CA PRO A 532 -3.65 -2.66 -15.54
C PRO A 532 -2.32 -3.42 -15.62
N PRO A 533 -1.30 -3.02 -14.83
CA PRO A 533 0.00 -3.66 -14.87
C PRO A 533 -0.09 -5.11 -14.36
N VAL A 534 0.86 -5.92 -14.80
CA VAL A 534 1.11 -7.28 -14.30
C VAL A 534 2.08 -7.19 -13.13
N LEU A 535 1.79 -7.90 -12.05
CA LEU A 535 2.65 -8.02 -10.88
C LEU A 535 3.58 -9.22 -11.07
N ILE A 536 4.89 -8.98 -11.07
CA ILE A 536 5.90 -10.02 -11.31
C ILE A 536 6.72 -10.24 -10.05
N ALA A 537 6.76 -11.47 -9.54
CA ALA A 537 7.67 -11.93 -8.49
C ALA A 537 8.69 -12.92 -9.06
N TRP A 538 9.85 -13.06 -8.40
CA TRP A 538 10.89 -14.02 -8.77
C TRP A 538 11.08 -15.05 -7.66
N ARG A 539 11.16 -16.33 -8.02
CA ARG A 539 11.33 -17.45 -7.09
C ARG A 539 12.37 -18.43 -7.58
N SER A 540 13.24 -18.84 -6.67
CA SER A 540 14.13 -19.97 -6.84
C SER A 540 13.35 -21.30 -6.76
N ARG A 541 13.95 -22.40 -7.24
CA ARG A 541 13.42 -23.78 -7.12
C ARG A 541 12.12 -24.08 -7.87
N LEU A 542 11.77 -23.24 -8.86
CA LEU A 542 10.67 -23.54 -9.79
C LEU A 542 11.08 -24.50 -10.91
N LEU A 543 12.39 -24.68 -11.15
CA LEU A 543 12.97 -25.52 -12.20
C LEU A 543 13.81 -26.65 -11.57
N ASP A 544 13.94 -27.78 -12.27
CA ASP A 544 14.67 -28.97 -11.78
C ASP A 544 16.19 -28.80 -11.82
N GLU A 545 16.88 -29.14 -10.74
CA GLU A 545 18.35 -29.22 -10.71
C GLU A 545 18.84 -30.31 -11.68
N GLY A 546 19.61 -29.91 -12.70
CA GLY A 546 20.14 -30.81 -13.72
C GLY A 546 19.30 -30.93 -15.00
N ALA A 547 18.18 -30.21 -15.12
CA ALA A 547 17.48 -30.08 -16.40
C ALA A 547 18.36 -29.32 -17.42
N PRO A 548 18.44 -29.75 -18.70
CA PRO A 548 19.43 -29.17 -19.61
C PRO A 548 19.19 -27.69 -19.93
N ALA A 549 20.28 -26.94 -19.95
CA ALA A 549 20.35 -25.48 -20.06
C ALA A 549 19.37 -24.90 -21.09
N LYS A 550 18.42 -24.04 -20.68
CA LYS A 550 17.53 -23.12 -21.47
C LYS A 550 16.93 -23.64 -22.81
N GLN A 551 17.20 -24.88 -23.19
CA GLN A 551 17.19 -25.35 -24.58
C GLN A 551 16.40 -26.66 -24.72
N GLU A 552 16.19 -27.42 -23.64
CA GLU A 552 15.34 -28.63 -23.66
C GLU A 552 13.93 -28.43 -23.10
N TYR A 553 13.67 -27.37 -22.33
CA TYR A 553 12.29 -26.89 -22.08
C TYR A 553 11.63 -26.28 -23.34
N ARG A 554 12.29 -26.38 -24.51
CA ARG A 554 11.88 -25.77 -25.79
C ARG A 554 10.94 -26.62 -26.63
N ASP A 555 11.00 -27.94 -26.51
CA ASP A 555 10.36 -28.87 -27.45
C ASP A 555 9.37 -29.84 -26.78
N THR A 556 9.30 -29.86 -25.45
CA THR A 556 8.23 -30.54 -24.69
C THR A 556 7.18 -29.53 -24.30
N ASP A 557 5.95 -29.73 -24.75
CA ASP A 557 4.79 -29.02 -24.22
C ASP A 557 4.65 -29.40 -22.74
N PRO A 558 4.90 -28.47 -21.78
CA PRO A 558 4.73 -28.77 -20.37
C PRO A 558 3.24 -28.88 -19.98
N PHE A 559 2.31 -28.77 -20.94
CA PHE A 559 0.86 -28.71 -20.78
C PHE A 559 0.09 -29.89 -21.39
N ASP A 560 0.75 -31.00 -21.72
CA ASP A 560 0.01 -32.26 -21.87
C ASP A 560 -0.37 -32.77 -20.47
N ASP A 561 -1.57 -32.39 -20.02
CA ASP A 561 -2.18 -32.82 -18.74
C ASP A 561 -2.41 -34.34 -18.70
N ASP A 562 -2.30 -35.03 -19.83
CA ASP A 562 -2.33 -36.49 -19.93
C ASP A 562 -0.91 -37.07 -19.72
N PHE A 563 -0.54 -37.28 -18.45
CA PHE A 563 0.54 -38.16 -18.00
C PHE A 563 2.01 -37.74 -18.28
N GLY A 564 2.44 -36.55 -17.82
CA GLY A 564 3.86 -36.13 -17.85
C GLY A 564 4.46 -35.59 -16.53
N PRO A 565 5.81 -35.59 -16.36
CA PRO A 565 6.53 -35.09 -15.18
C PRO A 565 6.23 -33.62 -14.79
N VAL A 566 5.68 -32.83 -15.71
CA VAL A 566 5.56 -31.37 -15.56
C VAL A 566 4.33 -30.94 -14.75
N GLY A 567 3.25 -31.74 -14.73
CA GLY A 567 2.10 -31.53 -13.86
C GLY A 567 2.40 -31.68 -12.36
N GLN A 568 3.46 -32.43 -12.00
CA GLN A 568 3.95 -32.53 -10.61
C GLN A 568 4.71 -31.26 -10.19
N ASN A 569 5.43 -30.61 -11.10
CA ASN A 569 6.19 -29.38 -10.81
C ASN A 569 5.28 -28.18 -10.50
N ALA A 570 4.10 -28.07 -11.14
CA ALA A 570 3.12 -27.04 -10.80
C ALA A 570 2.53 -27.22 -9.39
N ARG A 571 2.27 -28.47 -8.97
CA ARG A 571 1.77 -28.78 -7.61
C ARG A 571 2.81 -28.53 -6.54
N LEU A 572 4.06 -28.89 -6.80
CA LEU A 572 5.18 -28.62 -5.88
C LEU A 572 5.46 -27.11 -5.77
N ALA A 573 5.44 -26.39 -6.89
CA ALA A 573 5.55 -24.94 -6.89
C ALA A 573 4.37 -24.27 -6.14
N ALA A 574 3.14 -24.77 -6.33
CA ALA A 574 1.98 -24.27 -5.59
C ALA A 574 2.08 -24.54 -4.08
N ALA A 575 2.53 -25.74 -3.68
CA ALA A 575 2.76 -26.07 -2.26
C ALA A 575 3.84 -25.15 -1.65
N TRP A 576 4.96 -24.97 -2.36
CA TRP A 576 6.02 -24.04 -1.95
C TRP A 576 5.51 -22.59 -1.82
N LEU A 577 4.74 -22.11 -2.80
CA LEU A 577 4.15 -20.77 -2.80
C LEU A 577 3.05 -20.61 -1.75
N THR A 578 2.45 -21.68 -1.25
CA THR A 578 1.49 -21.64 -0.14
C THR A 578 2.21 -21.45 1.20
N GLU A 579 3.36 -22.12 1.38
CA GLU A 579 4.15 -22.06 2.61
C GLU A 579 5.06 -20.81 2.69
N VAL A 580 5.49 -20.29 1.54
CA VAL A 580 6.22 -19.02 1.40
C VAL A 580 5.45 -18.10 0.44
N PRO A 581 4.35 -17.48 0.94
CA PRO A 581 3.45 -16.71 0.09
C PRO A 581 4.15 -15.52 -0.54
N ILE A 582 3.62 -15.12 -1.69
CA ILE A 582 4.15 -13.97 -2.41
C ILE A 582 3.83 -12.71 -1.63
N ARG A 583 4.89 -11.99 -1.30
CA ARG A 583 4.80 -10.69 -0.66
C ARG A 583 4.88 -9.65 -1.75
N SER A 584 4.46 -8.46 -1.41
CA SER A 584 4.44 -7.40 -2.39
C SER A 584 5.72 -6.57 -2.44
N SER A 585 6.51 -6.62 -1.37
CA SER A 585 7.87 -6.09 -1.28
C SER A 585 8.87 -6.77 -2.22
N GLU A 586 8.54 -7.95 -2.72
CA GLU A 586 9.30 -8.72 -3.72
C GLU A 586 8.75 -8.63 -5.15
N GLN A 587 7.61 -7.94 -5.34
CA GLN A 587 6.97 -7.78 -6.65
C GLN A 587 7.41 -6.51 -7.36
N VAL A 588 7.35 -6.55 -8.70
CA VAL A 588 7.49 -5.37 -9.57
C VAL A 588 6.27 -5.24 -10.47
N GLU A 589 5.75 -4.02 -10.59
CA GLU A 589 4.69 -3.70 -11.55
C GLU A 589 5.27 -3.43 -12.94
N VAL A 590 4.77 -4.17 -13.91
CA VAL A 590 5.16 -4.05 -15.32
C VAL A 590 3.91 -3.96 -16.20
N PRO A 591 3.78 -2.97 -17.10
CA PRO A 591 2.67 -2.83 -18.03
C PRO A 591 2.45 -4.12 -18.77
N PHE A 592 1.17 -4.45 -18.93
CA PHE A 592 0.72 -5.65 -19.58
C PHE A 592 1.46 -5.94 -20.90
N ILE A 593 1.58 -4.94 -21.79
CA ILE A 593 2.26 -5.11 -23.08
C ILE A 593 3.76 -5.37 -22.92
N ALA A 594 4.41 -4.70 -21.98
CA ALA A 594 5.83 -4.91 -21.71
C ALA A 594 6.10 -6.30 -21.13
N ALA A 595 5.28 -6.75 -20.16
CA ALA A 595 5.36 -8.09 -19.60
C ALA A 595 5.08 -9.16 -20.67
N ARG A 596 4.02 -8.99 -21.47
CA ARG A 596 3.65 -9.90 -22.56
C ARG A 596 4.77 -10.03 -23.59
N ASN A 597 5.32 -8.91 -24.07
CA ASN A 597 6.39 -8.91 -25.06
C ASN A 597 7.67 -9.54 -24.49
N TRP A 598 7.98 -9.28 -23.22
CA TRP A 598 9.10 -9.88 -22.52
C TRP A 598 8.96 -11.40 -22.46
N ILE A 599 7.80 -11.92 -22.03
CA ILE A 599 7.48 -13.36 -21.99
C ILE A 599 7.52 -13.98 -23.39
N ALA A 600 7.07 -13.25 -24.42
CA ALA A 600 7.12 -13.67 -25.83
C ALA A 600 8.52 -13.57 -26.47
N GLY A 601 9.53 -13.05 -25.76
CA GLY A 601 10.90 -12.90 -26.29
C GLY A 601 11.11 -11.77 -27.32
N LEU A 602 10.17 -10.82 -27.36
CA LEU A 602 10.17 -9.69 -28.29
C LEU A 602 10.96 -8.49 -27.72
N VAL A 603 11.49 -7.63 -28.62
CA VAL A 603 12.16 -6.37 -28.24
C VAL A 603 11.28 -5.53 -27.31
N SER A 604 11.90 -5.09 -26.21
CA SER A 604 11.33 -4.18 -25.22
C SER A 604 10.87 -2.87 -25.86
N VAL A 605 9.61 -2.48 -25.64
CA VAL A 605 9.11 -1.14 -25.99
C VAL A 605 9.79 -0.13 -25.05
N PRO A 606 10.19 1.08 -25.49
CA PRO A 606 10.74 2.08 -24.58
C PRO A 606 9.78 2.37 -23.43
N ILE A 607 10.24 2.16 -22.20
CA ILE A 607 9.43 2.29 -20.98
C ILE A 607 9.80 3.59 -20.25
N GLY A 608 8.78 4.33 -19.81
CA GLY A 608 8.88 5.35 -18.76
C GLY A 608 8.18 4.91 -17.47
N ASP A 609 8.29 5.70 -16.40
CA ASP A 609 7.59 5.39 -15.14
C ASP A 609 6.11 5.81 -15.13
N VAL A 610 5.67 6.58 -16.14
CA VAL A 610 4.29 7.04 -16.29
C VAL A 610 3.63 6.22 -17.40
N ASP A 611 2.51 5.58 -17.10
CA ASP A 611 1.73 4.80 -18.05
C ASP A 611 0.94 5.74 -18.97
N ILE A 612 1.61 6.26 -20.00
CA ILE A 612 0.96 7.08 -21.03
C ILE A 612 0.63 6.17 -22.21
N GLY A 613 -0.67 6.06 -22.53
CA GLY A 613 -1.29 5.20 -23.55
C GLY A 613 -0.85 5.49 -24.99
N GLY A 614 0.42 5.29 -25.30
CA GLY A 614 0.96 5.35 -26.65
C GLY A 614 1.29 3.94 -27.15
N GLU A 615 0.42 3.36 -27.96
CA GLU A 615 0.77 2.19 -28.76
C GLU A 615 1.89 2.56 -29.74
N THR A 616 3.12 2.17 -29.43
CA THR A 616 4.18 2.09 -30.43
C THR A 616 4.10 0.74 -31.11
N GLU A 617 3.27 0.64 -32.15
CA GLU A 617 3.40 -0.40 -33.17
C GLU A 617 4.74 -0.23 -33.88
N LYS A 618 5.75 -1.03 -33.52
CA LYS A 618 6.91 -1.29 -34.38
C LYS A 618 7.26 -2.78 -34.36
N ARG A 619 7.54 -3.29 -35.56
CA ARG A 619 7.97 -4.66 -35.86
C ARG A 619 9.03 -5.14 -34.87
N PHE A 620 8.67 -6.15 -34.09
CA PHE A 620 9.55 -6.76 -33.11
C PHE A 620 10.59 -7.65 -33.78
N LYS A 621 11.86 -7.50 -33.42
CA LYS A 621 12.86 -8.58 -33.57
C LYS A 621 12.73 -9.51 -32.37
N THR A 622 12.97 -10.79 -32.57
CA THR A 622 13.12 -11.73 -31.46
C THR A 622 14.55 -11.60 -30.93
N GLU A 623 14.72 -11.15 -29.69
CA GLU A 623 16.03 -11.06 -29.04
C GLU A 623 16.34 -12.32 -28.21
N ARG A 624 15.29 -13.07 -27.83
CA ARG A 624 15.39 -14.28 -27.00
C ARG A 624 14.17 -15.20 -27.22
N PRO A 625 14.24 -16.49 -26.90
CA PRO A 625 13.09 -17.38 -26.96
C PRO A 625 11.99 -16.97 -25.98
N ALA A 626 10.74 -17.29 -26.31
CA ALA A 626 9.62 -17.17 -25.39
C ALA A 626 9.74 -18.19 -24.23
N PHE A 627 9.12 -17.90 -23.10
CA PHE A 627 9.11 -18.78 -21.91
C PHE A 627 7.76 -18.69 -21.20
N ASN A 628 7.50 -19.61 -20.27
CA ASN A 628 6.27 -19.65 -19.48
C ASN A 628 6.51 -19.11 -18.06
N VAL A 629 5.43 -18.68 -17.41
CA VAL A 629 5.41 -18.14 -16.05
C VAL A 629 4.28 -18.78 -15.24
N LEU A 630 4.36 -18.86 -13.91
CA LEU A 630 3.18 -19.25 -13.11
C LEU A 630 2.30 -18.02 -12.93
N ALA A 631 0.99 -18.15 -13.10
CA ALA A 631 0.01 -17.12 -12.79
C ALA A 631 -0.98 -17.62 -11.73
N ARG A 632 -1.43 -16.72 -10.87
CA ARG A 632 -2.46 -16.98 -9.86
C ARG A 632 -3.85 -16.94 -10.51
N ARG A 633 -4.66 -17.98 -10.30
CA ARG A 633 -5.99 -18.16 -10.91
C ARG A 633 -7.00 -18.74 -9.93
N VAL A 634 -8.27 -18.34 -10.05
CA VAL A 634 -9.37 -19.05 -9.39
C VAL A 634 -9.63 -20.34 -10.17
N ARG A 635 -9.61 -21.51 -9.52
CA ARG A 635 -10.01 -22.76 -10.16
C ARG A 635 -11.53 -22.77 -10.37
N ASP A 636 -11.95 -22.85 -11.63
CA ASP A 636 -13.32 -23.20 -12.00
C ASP A 636 -13.46 -24.73 -12.02
N ASP A 637 -13.32 -25.38 -10.87
CA ASP A 637 -13.71 -26.78 -10.74
C ASP A 637 -15.24 -26.79 -10.56
N ALA A 638 -15.94 -27.16 -11.65
CA ALA A 638 -17.40 -27.20 -11.74
C ALA A 638 -18.03 -28.02 -10.58
N GLY A 639 -18.37 -27.35 -9.47
CA GLY A 639 -19.09 -27.94 -8.34
C GLY A 639 -18.63 -27.57 -6.93
N GLN A 640 -17.56 -26.80 -6.74
CA GLN A 640 -17.21 -26.20 -5.43
C GLN A 640 -17.34 -24.67 -5.50
N GLU A 641 -18.31 -24.10 -4.78
CA GLU A 641 -18.62 -22.65 -4.80
C GLU A 641 -17.58 -21.77 -4.08
N ASP A 642 -16.59 -22.37 -3.43
CA ASP A 642 -15.39 -21.65 -2.99
C ASP A 642 -14.29 -21.93 -4.01
N GLY A 643 -14.25 -21.16 -5.10
CA GLY A 643 -13.21 -21.29 -6.13
C GLY A 643 -11.83 -21.16 -5.49
N GLU A 644 -11.15 -22.29 -5.30
CA GLU A 644 -9.85 -22.33 -4.64
C GLU A 644 -8.83 -21.66 -5.56
N VAL A 645 -8.15 -20.64 -5.04
CA VAL A 645 -7.13 -19.92 -5.79
C VAL A 645 -5.89 -20.82 -5.91
N GLY A 646 -5.48 -21.13 -7.13
CA GLY A 646 -4.33 -21.97 -7.43
C GLY A 646 -3.33 -21.31 -8.39
N TRP A 647 -2.16 -21.93 -8.51
CA TRP A 647 -1.11 -21.51 -9.44
C TRP A 647 -1.15 -22.37 -10.72
N GLN A 648 -1.08 -21.71 -11.88
CA GLN A 648 -1.09 -22.36 -13.19
C GLN A 648 0.01 -21.78 -14.07
N TRP A 649 0.75 -22.62 -14.79
CA TRP A 649 1.69 -22.15 -15.81
C TRP A 649 0.93 -21.54 -17.00
N ILE A 650 1.42 -20.41 -17.52
CA ILE A 650 0.83 -19.71 -18.66
C ILE A 650 1.91 -19.21 -19.63
N GLY A 651 1.55 -19.13 -20.92
CA GLY A 651 2.31 -18.46 -21.97
C GLY A 651 1.95 -16.98 -22.13
N ALA A 652 2.64 -16.27 -23.04
CA ALA A 652 2.41 -14.85 -23.30
C ALA A 652 1.00 -14.53 -23.85
N ASP A 653 0.39 -15.46 -24.59
CA ASP A 653 -0.95 -15.36 -25.17
C ASP A 653 -2.07 -15.53 -24.12
N GLN A 654 -1.76 -16.20 -23.01
CA GLN A 654 -2.68 -16.46 -21.90
C GLN A 654 -2.59 -15.42 -20.77
N LEU A 655 -1.62 -14.50 -20.84
CA LEU A 655 -1.45 -13.41 -19.89
C LEU A 655 -2.65 -12.44 -19.96
N ARG A 656 -3.15 -12.03 -18.80
CA ARG A 656 -4.25 -11.07 -18.64
C ARG A 656 -3.76 -9.82 -17.89
N PRO A 657 -4.40 -8.66 -18.12
CA PRO A 657 -4.17 -7.47 -17.30
C PRO A 657 -4.41 -7.76 -15.81
N ALA A 658 -3.65 -7.11 -14.92
CA ALA A 658 -3.69 -7.31 -13.46
C ALA A 658 -3.29 -8.70 -12.95
N ASP A 659 -2.70 -9.55 -13.80
CA ASP A 659 -2.18 -10.85 -13.36
C ASP A 659 -1.08 -10.72 -12.31
N GLU A 660 -1.13 -11.60 -11.31
CA GLU A 660 -0.01 -11.89 -10.41
C GLU A 660 0.73 -13.12 -10.94
N ILE A 661 1.99 -12.93 -11.33
CA ILE A 661 2.84 -13.97 -11.92
C ILE A 661 4.14 -14.18 -11.14
N VAL A 662 4.65 -15.42 -11.23
CA VAL A 662 5.93 -15.85 -10.67
C VAL A 662 6.84 -16.31 -11.79
N VAL A 663 8.06 -15.80 -11.77
CA VAL A 663 9.09 -16.12 -12.74
C VAL A 663 10.25 -16.84 -12.05
N PRO A 664 10.79 -17.92 -12.65
CA PRO A 664 12.06 -18.49 -12.22
C PRO A 664 13.20 -17.46 -12.23
N VAL A 665 14.02 -17.45 -11.17
CA VAL A 665 15.14 -16.50 -11.03
C VAL A 665 16.13 -16.53 -12.22
N GLU A 666 16.27 -17.68 -12.87
CA GLU A 666 17.20 -17.95 -13.98
C GLU A 666 16.80 -17.25 -15.30
N PHE A 667 15.55 -16.78 -15.39
CA PHE A 667 15.03 -16.10 -16.58
C PHE A 667 15.40 -14.61 -16.62
N GLY A 668 15.93 -14.04 -15.53
CA GLY A 668 16.40 -12.66 -15.48
C GLY A 668 15.26 -11.64 -15.54
N GLY A 669 15.51 -10.51 -16.20
CA GLY A 669 14.55 -9.40 -16.35
C GLY A 669 14.56 -8.36 -15.22
N LEU A 670 15.34 -8.59 -14.17
CA LEU A 670 15.49 -7.67 -13.05
C LEU A 670 16.97 -7.54 -12.68
N ASP A 671 17.40 -6.33 -12.34
CA ASP A 671 18.73 -6.06 -11.80
C ASP A 671 18.62 -5.22 -10.50
N PRO A 672 19.73 -4.91 -9.81
CA PRO A 672 19.67 -4.17 -8.54
C PRO A 672 18.99 -2.80 -8.60
N TYR A 673 18.82 -2.20 -9.79
CA TYR A 673 18.15 -0.91 -9.96
C TYR A 673 16.68 -1.06 -10.32
N GLY A 674 16.25 -2.22 -10.81
CA GLY A 674 14.86 -2.54 -11.12
C GLY A 674 14.69 -3.31 -12.44
N TRP A 675 13.53 -3.14 -13.06
CA TRP A 675 13.14 -3.79 -14.31
C TRP A 675 14.18 -3.54 -15.40
N HIS A 676 14.70 -4.64 -15.96
CA HIS A 676 15.68 -4.61 -17.04
C HIS A 676 15.41 -5.82 -17.95
N PRO A 677 14.49 -5.70 -18.93
CA PRO A 677 13.97 -6.83 -19.69
C PRO A 677 15.05 -7.57 -20.49
N SER A 678 16.13 -6.87 -20.86
CA SER A 678 17.29 -7.43 -21.57
C SER A 678 18.30 -8.12 -20.65
N SER A 679 18.19 -8.01 -19.32
CA SER A 679 19.05 -8.72 -18.38
C SER A 679 18.78 -10.22 -18.42
N THR A 680 19.82 -11.01 -18.62
CA THR A 680 19.80 -12.48 -18.55
C THR A 680 20.44 -13.03 -17.28
N GLN A 681 20.94 -12.14 -16.41
CA GLN A 681 21.55 -12.51 -15.14
C GLN A 681 20.48 -13.06 -14.19
N PRO A 682 20.79 -14.11 -13.40
CA PRO A 682 19.87 -14.61 -12.38
C PRO A 682 19.43 -13.51 -11.42
N VAL A 683 18.14 -13.43 -11.17
CA VAL A 683 17.56 -12.48 -10.20
C VAL A 683 17.75 -13.03 -8.79
N GLN A 684 18.09 -12.17 -7.84
CA GLN A 684 18.16 -12.60 -6.46
C GLN A 684 16.75 -12.91 -5.91
N ASP A 685 16.56 -14.07 -5.31
CA ASP A 685 15.35 -14.38 -4.52
C ASP A 685 15.40 -13.63 -3.17
N VAL A 686 14.36 -12.83 -2.88
CA VAL A 686 14.27 -12.00 -1.67
C VAL A 686 13.12 -12.44 -0.74
N SER A 687 12.51 -13.61 -0.99
CA SER A 687 11.37 -14.14 -0.23
C SER A 687 11.64 -14.34 1.25
N GLU A 688 12.80 -14.89 1.60
CA GLU A 688 13.20 -15.10 3.00
C GLU A 688 13.51 -13.74 3.66
N ALA A 689 14.26 -12.87 3.00
CA ALA A 689 14.61 -11.54 3.52
C ALA A 689 13.37 -10.67 3.80
N THR A 690 12.36 -10.74 2.93
CA THR A 690 11.07 -10.05 3.10
C THR A 690 10.19 -10.71 4.16
N THR A 691 10.28 -12.03 4.35
CA THR A 691 9.58 -12.75 5.43
C THR A 691 10.03 -12.32 6.82
N PHE A 692 11.32 -12.00 6.98
CA PHE A 692 11.86 -11.49 8.26
C PHE A 692 11.85 -9.97 8.36
N ALA A 693 11.28 -9.25 7.38
CA ALA A 693 11.18 -7.81 7.46
C ALA A 693 10.31 -7.37 8.67
N PRO A 694 10.54 -6.17 9.22
CA PRO A 694 9.74 -5.68 10.33
C PRO A 694 8.24 -5.64 10.02
N THR A 695 7.43 -6.12 10.96
CA THR A 695 5.96 -6.10 10.85
C THR A 695 5.35 -5.80 12.21
N ARG A 696 4.22 -5.07 12.20
CA ARG A 696 3.38 -4.77 13.37
C ARG A 696 2.61 -5.98 13.90
N SER A 697 2.56 -7.08 13.16
CA SER A 697 1.85 -8.29 13.59
C SER A 697 2.59 -8.98 14.75
N ALA A 698 1.92 -9.08 15.90
CA ALA A 698 2.33 -9.93 17.03
C ALA A 698 2.33 -11.44 16.69
N HIS A 699 1.93 -11.81 15.46
CA HIS A 699 1.79 -13.17 14.96
C HIS A 699 2.54 -13.41 13.66
N ALA A 700 3.51 -12.57 13.34
CA ALA A 700 4.39 -12.79 12.20
C ALA A 700 5.00 -14.20 12.27
N ARG A 701 4.87 -14.98 11.19
CA ARG A 701 5.52 -16.28 11.05
C ARG A 701 6.74 -16.11 10.14
N GLY A 702 7.88 -16.54 10.64
CA GLY A 702 9.11 -16.70 9.87
C GLY A 702 9.07 -18.04 9.16
N SER A 703 9.58 -18.06 7.94
CA SER A 703 9.81 -19.26 7.13
C SER A 703 11.23 -19.19 6.60
N LEU A 704 12.02 -20.24 6.82
CA LEU A 704 13.39 -20.36 6.35
C LEU A 704 13.58 -21.77 5.78
N SER A 705 14.08 -21.87 4.56
CA SER A 705 14.38 -23.17 3.99
C SER A 705 15.82 -23.56 4.27
N LEU A 706 16.03 -24.78 4.73
CA LEU A 706 17.33 -25.39 4.96
C LEU A 706 17.65 -26.38 3.85
N ASP A 707 18.62 -26.02 3.03
CA ASP A 707 19.15 -26.82 1.94
C ASP A 707 20.60 -26.38 1.64
N THR A 708 21.24 -27.05 0.68
CA THR A 708 22.62 -26.75 0.27
C THR A 708 22.80 -25.36 -0.34
N THR A 709 21.71 -24.69 -0.76
CA THR A 709 21.75 -23.34 -1.37
C THR A 709 21.49 -22.20 -0.36
N LEU A 710 21.30 -22.50 0.94
CA LEU A 710 21.03 -21.49 1.97
C LEU A 710 22.12 -20.41 2.05
N ILE A 711 23.39 -20.79 1.96
CA ILE A 711 24.54 -19.86 2.02
C ILE A 711 24.44 -18.80 0.92
N GLU A 712 24.04 -19.20 -0.29
CA GLU A 712 23.88 -18.30 -1.42
C GLU A 712 22.69 -17.35 -1.23
N ARG A 713 21.56 -17.85 -0.70
CA ARG A 713 20.36 -17.02 -0.39
C ARG A 713 20.62 -16.01 0.72
N LEU A 714 21.39 -16.40 1.73
CA LEU A 714 21.85 -15.51 2.80
C LEU A 714 22.94 -14.54 2.32
N GLY A 715 23.55 -14.80 1.16
CA GLY A 715 24.56 -13.95 0.56
C GLY A 715 25.93 -14.05 1.24
N ILE A 716 26.18 -15.13 1.98
CA ILE A 716 27.44 -15.37 2.69
C ILE A 716 28.44 -15.92 1.67
N ALA A 717 29.59 -15.27 1.48
CA ALA A 717 30.57 -15.70 0.48
C ALA A 717 31.23 -17.02 0.90
N PRO A 718 31.35 -18.04 0.01
CA PRO A 718 32.09 -19.26 0.32
C PRO A 718 33.58 -18.97 0.53
N ALA A 719 34.21 -19.67 1.47
CA ALA A 719 35.63 -19.54 1.74
C ALA A 719 36.46 -20.04 0.52
N SER A 720 36.98 -19.09 -0.25
CA SER A 720 38.02 -19.19 -1.29
C SER A 720 37.61 -19.58 -2.73
N SER A 721 37.86 -18.65 -3.67
CA SER A 721 38.52 -18.91 -4.97
C SER A 721 38.88 -17.62 -5.72
N ASN A 722 39.67 -16.72 -5.10
CA ASN A 722 40.78 -15.96 -5.75
C ASN A 722 41.37 -14.91 -4.78
N PRO A 723 42.59 -15.09 -4.23
CA PRO A 723 43.29 -14.05 -3.48
C PRO A 723 43.98 -13.07 -4.45
N GLY A 724 43.21 -12.46 -5.36
CA GLY A 724 43.77 -11.71 -6.46
C GLY A 724 42.80 -10.77 -7.17
N GLN A 725 42.01 -9.99 -6.42
CA GLN A 725 41.46 -8.70 -6.86
C GLN A 725 40.91 -7.99 -5.62
N GLY A 726 41.61 -6.94 -5.20
CA GLY A 726 41.46 -6.33 -3.89
C GLY A 726 40.25 -5.42 -3.73
N GLN A 727 39.70 -5.43 -2.53
CA GLN A 727 39.32 -4.21 -1.82
C GLN A 727 39.94 -4.29 -0.43
N GLU A 728 41.00 -3.51 -0.21
CA GLU A 728 41.51 -3.19 1.11
C GLU A 728 40.43 -2.41 1.87
N LEU A 729 39.70 -3.11 2.74
CA LEU A 729 39.04 -2.48 3.88
C LEU A 729 40.00 -2.59 5.07
N SER A 730 40.39 -1.43 5.55
CA SER A 730 41.37 -1.16 6.58
C SER A 730 41.15 -1.94 7.89
N GLY A 731 42.20 -2.63 8.33
CA GLY A 731 42.74 -2.50 9.68
C GLY A 731 41.85 -2.87 10.88
N ALA A 732 41.61 -4.17 11.06
CA ALA A 732 41.48 -4.76 12.39
C ALA A 732 42.02 -6.20 12.34
N GLN A 733 43.20 -6.43 12.93
CA GLN A 733 43.62 -7.78 13.30
C GLN A 733 42.67 -8.28 14.39
N THR A 734 41.79 -9.21 14.05
CA THR A 734 41.03 -10.00 15.01
C THR A 734 41.28 -11.47 14.71
N ASP A 735 42.24 -12.06 15.41
CA ASP A 735 42.34 -13.51 15.58
C ASP A 735 41.09 -13.97 16.35
N GLY A 736 40.12 -14.57 15.65
CA GLY A 736 38.88 -15.07 16.23
C GLY A 736 38.24 -16.16 15.35
N PRO A 737 37.33 -17.00 15.90
CA PRO A 737 36.78 -18.20 15.26
C PRO A 737 35.83 -17.93 14.06
N GLU A 738 35.78 -16.68 13.57
CA GLU A 738 34.83 -16.24 12.53
C GLU A 738 35.27 -16.56 11.10
N HIS A 739 36.48 -17.10 10.88
CA HIS A 739 37.06 -17.29 9.53
C HIS A 739 36.52 -18.48 8.71
N ASP A 740 35.65 -19.34 9.26
CA ASP A 740 35.04 -20.44 8.49
C ASP A 740 33.52 -20.62 8.74
N ALA A 741 32.80 -19.50 8.91
CA ALA A 741 31.34 -19.54 9.00
C ALA A 741 30.64 -20.23 7.80
N PRO A 742 31.07 -20.05 6.53
CA PRO A 742 30.43 -20.71 5.39
C PRO A 742 30.62 -22.24 5.41
N GLY A 743 31.84 -22.72 5.72
CA GLY A 743 32.14 -24.15 5.80
C GLY A 743 31.32 -24.83 6.89
N ARG A 744 31.24 -24.21 8.08
CA ARG A 744 30.43 -24.71 9.20
C ARG A 744 28.94 -24.76 8.88
N ILE A 745 28.36 -23.71 8.29
CA ILE A 745 26.93 -23.73 7.89
C ILE A 745 26.65 -24.89 6.92
N HIS A 746 27.52 -25.11 5.94
CA HIS A 746 27.34 -26.18 4.97
C HIS A 746 27.45 -27.57 5.62
N GLU A 747 28.44 -27.78 6.49
CA GLU A 747 28.64 -29.03 7.24
C GLU A 747 27.43 -29.33 8.14
N THR A 748 27.01 -28.35 8.96
CA THR A 748 25.85 -28.48 9.85
C THR A 748 24.56 -28.86 9.09
N ILE A 749 24.30 -28.23 7.94
CA ILE A 749 23.10 -28.55 7.12
C ILE A 749 23.23 -29.92 6.48
N SER A 750 24.40 -30.25 5.92
CA SER A 750 24.65 -31.54 5.26
C SER A 750 24.50 -32.72 6.24
N ASP A 751 25.09 -32.59 7.43
CA ASP A 751 25.01 -33.60 8.49
C ASP A 751 23.56 -33.79 8.97
N PHE A 752 22.83 -32.68 9.13
CA PHE A 752 21.42 -32.74 9.51
C PHE A 752 20.53 -33.40 8.45
N LEU A 753 20.73 -33.07 7.17
CA LEU A 753 19.98 -33.70 6.07
C LEU A 753 20.27 -35.20 5.95
N ALA A 754 21.47 -35.65 6.38
CA ALA A 754 21.88 -37.05 6.39
C ALA A 754 21.33 -37.86 7.59
N ALA A 755 21.06 -37.23 8.75
CA ALA A 755 20.76 -37.89 10.02
C ALA A 755 19.24 -38.11 10.35
N TYR A 756 18.34 -37.83 9.42
CA TYR A 756 16.91 -37.53 9.61
C TYR A 756 15.95 -38.68 10.03
N ASP A 757 16.34 -39.60 10.90
CA ASP A 757 15.40 -40.59 11.47
C ASP A 757 14.76 -40.15 12.80
N ASP A 758 15.26 -39.09 13.44
CA ASP A 758 14.72 -38.56 14.71
C ASP A 758 14.54 -37.04 14.61
N PHE A 759 13.30 -36.56 14.61
CA PHE A 759 12.93 -35.12 14.65
C PHE A 759 13.34 -34.42 15.96
N ALA A 760 14.22 -35.03 16.76
CA ALA A 760 14.54 -34.66 18.13
C ALA A 760 15.52 -33.47 18.27
N ASP A 761 16.29 -33.12 17.22
CA ASP A 761 17.43 -32.19 17.34
C ASP A 761 17.34 -30.88 16.51
N VAL A 762 16.14 -30.53 16.02
CA VAL A 762 15.92 -29.28 15.26
C VAL A 762 16.30 -28.04 16.09
N THR A 763 16.09 -28.10 17.41
CA THR A 763 16.46 -27.03 18.34
C THR A 763 17.97 -26.80 18.42
N ALA A 764 18.76 -27.87 18.36
CA ALA A 764 20.23 -27.77 18.36
C ALA A 764 20.71 -27.14 17.04
N LEU A 765 20.14 -27.57 15.92
CA LEU A 765 20.42 -27.02 14.59
C LEU A 765 20.14 -25.51 14.50
N THR A 766 18.97 -25.05 14.96
CA THR A 766 18.63 -23.61 14.85
C THR A 766 19.52 -22.76 15.75
N SER A 767 19.87 -23.26 16.94
CA SER A 767 20.79 -22.58 17.85
C SER A 767 22.20 -22.48 17.25
N GLU A 768 22.72 -23.57 16.66
CA GLU A 768 24.02 -23.56 15.99
C GLU A 768 24.05 -22.61 14.78
N LEU A 769 22.98 -22.59 13.98
CA LEU A 769 22.86 -21.62 12.88
C LEU A 769 22.85 -20.17 13.38
N ALA A 770 22.15 -19.86 14.47
CA ALA A 770 22.13 -18.51 15.04
C ALA A 770 23.51 -18.01 15.51
N GLU A 771 24.32 -18.93 16.05
CA GLU A 771 25.70 -18.67 16.47
C GLU A 771 26.66 -18.46 15.28
N VAL A 772 26.54 -19.26 14.22
CA VAL A 772 27.45 -19.19 13.06
C VAL A 772 27.12 -18.03 12.12
N LEU A 773 25.87 -17.53 12.11
CA LEU A 773 25.49 -16.39 11.28
C LEU A 773 26.21 -15.08 11.70
N PRO A 774 26.73 -14.30 10.73
CA PRO A 774 27.46 -13.07 11.03
C PRO A 774 26.60 -12.02 11.75
N ALA A 775 27.26 -11.12 12.49
CA ALA A 775 26.58 -10.07 13.25
C ALA A 775 25.79 -9.09 12.38
N MET A 776 26.23 -8.86 11.14
CA MET A 776 25.66 -7.94 10.18
C MET A 776 25.39 -8.67 8.85
N PRO A 777 24.31 -8.31 8.12
CA PRO A 777 24.02 -8.91 6.82
C PRO A 777 25.08 -8.54 5.78
N PRO A 778 25.34 -9.42 4.79
CA PRO A 778 26.20 -9.10 3.65
C PRO A 778 25.66 -7.91 2.84
N PRO A 779 26.51 -6.95 2.42
CA PRO A 779 26.06 -5.81 1.64
C PRO A 779 25.54 -6.23 0.26
N GLY A 780 24.38 -5.69 -0.13
CA GLY A 780 23.83 -5.84 -1.49
C GLY A 780 23.02 -7.11 -1.77
N ARG A 781 22.63 -7.88 -0.75
CA ARG A 781 21.91 -9.16 -0.87
C ARG A 781 20.46 -9.12 -0.37
N GLY A 782 19.75 -8.00 -0.47
CA GLY A 782 18.33 -7.89 -0.12
C GLY A 782 17.98 -7.94 1.39
N TRP A 783 18.92 -8.38 2.24
CA TRP A 783 18.76 -8.36 3.70
C TRP A 783 19.01 -6.98 4.30
N THR A 784 18.07 -6.49 5.10
CA THR A 784 18.23 -5.27 5.91
C THR A 784 18.86 -5.61 7.27
N ARG A 785 19.40 -4.61 7.97
CA ARG A 785 19.93 -4.82 9.33
C ARG A 785 18.88 -5.39 10.28
N ASP A 786 17.63 -4.94 10.16
CA ASP A 786 16.56 -5.36 11.05
C ASP A 786 16.00 -6.73 10.68
N SER A 787 15.83 -7.04 9.39
CA SER A 787 15.43 -8.38 8.97
C SER A 787 16.47 -9.43 9.32
N TRP A 788 17.76 -9.09 9.22
CA TRP A 788 18.85 -9.96 9.66
C TRP A 788 18.84 -10.21 11.17
N ARG A 789 18.64 -9.16 11.98
CA ARG A 789 18.50 -9.30 13.44
C ARG A 789 17.30 -10.15 13.83
N ARG A 790 16.17 -9.99 13.14
CA ARG A 790 14.95 -10.79 13.36
C ARG A 790 15.17 -12.26 13.03
N LEU A 791 15.83 -12.58 11.91
CA LEU A 791 16.21 -13.95 11.56
C LEU A 791 17.03 -14.61 12.68
N ARG A 792 18.11 -13.96 13.14
CA ARG A 792 18.98 -14.52 14.18
C ARG A 792 18.23 -14.79 15.48
N ARG A 793 17.42 -13.83 15.95
CA ARG A 793 16.59 -14.01 17.16
C ARG A 793 15.53 -15.09 17.00
N TRP A 794 14.96 -15.22 15.80
CA TRP A 794 13.97 -16.26 15.51
C TRP A 794 14.60 -17.64 15.62
N LEU A 795 15.80 -17.83 15.07
CA LEU A 795 16.57 -19.08 15.21
C LEU A 795 16.90 -19.43 16.68
N ASP A 796 17.12 -18.41 17.53
CA ASP A 796 17.36 -18.56 18.97
C ASP A 796 16.09 -18.89 19.81
N SER A 797 14.88 -18.93 19.21
CA SER A 797 13.60 -18.98 19.94
C SER A 797 12.66 -20.14 19.50
N PRO A 798 13.00 -21.43 19.77
CA PRO A 798 12.20 -22.60 19.36
C PRO A 798 10.92 -22.77 20.21
N PRO A 799 9.80 -23.32 19.69
CA PRO A 799 9.73 -24.39 18.68
C PRO A 799 9.25 -23.95 17.28
N HIS A 800 9.95 -24.43 16.26
CA HIS A 800 9.59 -24.29 14.85
C HIS A 800 8.87 -25.57 14.37
N ALA A 801 7.83 -25.43 13.56
CA ALA A 801 7.27 -26.52 12.78
C ALA A 801 8.24 -26.85 11.64
N VAL A 802 8.39 -28.15 11.36
CA VAL A 802 9.32 -28.68 10.38
C VAL A 802 8.53 -29.43 9.33
N GLU A 803 8.68 -29.02 8.07
CA GLU A 803 8.08 -29.69 6.93
C GLU A 803 9.18 -30.21 5.98
N VAL A 804 9.03 -31.46 5.54
CA VAL A 804 9.99 -32.08 4.61
C VAL A 804 9.57 -31.77 3.18
N LEU A 805 10.45 -31.11 2.44
CA LEU A 805 10.25 -30.89 1.01
C LEU A 805 10.81 -32.09 0.25
N ALA A 806 9.92 -32.97 -0.21
CA ALA A 806 10.28 -34.17 -0.98
C ALA A 806 9.67 -34.14 -2.39
N ARG A 807 10.44 -34.59 -3.38
CA ARG A 807 9.95 -34.89 -4.74
C ARG A 807 9.74 -36.39 -4.89
N SER A 808 8.62 -36.78 -5.51
CA SER A 808 8.41 -38.17 -5.94
C SER A 808 9.07 -38.39 -7.29
N ASP A 809 9.86 -39.45 -7.44
CA ASP A 809 10.47 -39.78 -8.72
C ASP A 809 9.39 -40.29 -9.70
N VAL A 810 9.49 -39.88 -10.96
CA VAL A 810 8.57 -40.24 -12.06
C VAL A 810 8.42 -41.75 -12.26
N HIS A 811 9.37 -42.54 -11.74
CA HIS A 811 9.42 -44.00 -11.90
C HIS A 811 9.05 -44.79 -10.64
N GLY A 812 8.49 -44.14 -9.61
CA GLY A 812 7.96 -44.82 -8.42
C GLY A 812 9.00 -45.56 -7.57
N MET A 813 10.28 -45.22 -7.71
CA MET A 813 11.40 -45.90 -7.06
C MET A 813 12.35 -44.91 -6.36
N GLY A 814 11.81 -43.90 -5.68
CA GLY A 814 12.58 -42.98 -4.84
C GLY A 814 11.86 -41.67 -4.54
N TYR A 815 12.19 -41.07 -3.39
CA TYR A 815 11.91 -39.66 -3.12
C TYR A 815 13.25 -38.91 -3.07
N HIS A 816 13.50 -37.97 -4.00
CA HIS A 816 14.61 -37.03 -3.86
C HIS A 816 14.22 -35.92 -2.86
N ARG A 817 14.97 -35.79 -1.76
CA ARG A 817 14.77 -34.74 -0.75
C ARG A 817 15.37 -33.44 -1.27
N LEU A 818 14.55 -32.38 -1.36
CA LEU A 818 14.99 -31.05 -1.80
C LEU A 818 15.50 -30.18 -0.65
N GLY A 819 15.05 -30.45 0.59
CA GLY A 819 15.42 -29.67 1.76
C GLY A 819 14.33 -29.73 2.85
N ILE A 820 14.47 -28.87 3.85
CA ILE A 820 13.56 -28.77 4.98
C ILE A 820 13.05 -27.34 5.06
N LEU A 821 11.77 -27.17 5.35
CA LEU A 821 11.20 -25.86 5.67
C LEU A 821 11.02 -25.74 7.18
N LEU A 822 11.68 -24.74 7.77
CA LEU A 822 11.41 -24.31 9.13
C LEU A 822 10.37 -23.20 9.10
N SER A 823 9.28 -23.34 9.86
CA SER A 823 8.28 -22.28 10.04
C SER A 823 7.95 -22.07 11.50
N GLY A 824 7.75 -20.82 11.94
CA GLY A 824 7.51 -20.57 13.37
C GLY A 824 7.22 -19.10 13.65
N ARG A 825 6.75 -18.78 14.86
CA ARG A 825 6.46 -17.38 15.23
C ARG A 825 7.75 -16.59 15.38
N ILE A 826 7.81 -15.40 14.78
CA ILE A 826 8.86 -14.42 15.03
C ILE A 826 8.63 -13.82 16.42
N PRO A 827 9.61 -13.86 17.34
CA PRO A 827 9.48 -13.26 18.66
C PRO A 827 9.09 -11.78 18.56
N SER A 828 8.05 -11.39 19.29
CA SER A 828 7.62 -9.99 19.37
C SER A 828 8.71 -9.15 20.03
N GLU A 829 9.14 -8.07 19.40
CA GLU A 829 10.01 -7.10 20.07
C GLU A 829 9.23 -6.38 21.19
N PRO A 830 9.80 -6.16 22.38
CA PRO A 830 9.25 -5.19 23.29
C PRO A 830 9.19 -3.86 22.54
N ILE A 831 8.00 -3.28 22.44
CA ILE A 831 7.74 -2.02 21.77
C ILE A 831 8.61 -0.96 22.45
N LEU A 832 9.82 -0.74 21.96
CA LEU A 832 10.61 0.43 22.28
C LEU A 832 9.90 1.60 21.60
N SER A 833 9.03 2.28 22.36
CA SER A 833 8.40 3.56 21.97
C SER A 833 7.94 3.64 20.52
N GLY A 834 6.93 2.84 20.16
CA GLY A 834 5.88 3.15 19.18
C GLY A 834 6.16 3.67 17.77
N THR A 835 7.39 3.90 17.29
CA THR A 835 7.54 4.78 16.10
C THR A 835 8.68 4.56 15.12
N ASP A 836 9.63 3.64 15.33
CA ASP A 836 10.80 3.56 14.43
C ASP A 836 10.90 2.21 13.68
N MET A 837 9.79 1.63 13.19
CA MET A 837 9.85 0.40 12.38
C MET A 837 9.07 0.54 11.06
N PRO A 838 9.73 0.45 9.88
CA PRO A 838 9.05 0.39 8.59
C PRO A 838 8.28 -0.93 8.48
N ASP A 839 6.96 -0.85 8.33
CA ASP A 839 6.06 -2.01 8.25
C ASP A 839 6.16 -2.65 6.84
N TRP A 840 6.72 -3.84 6.74
CA TRP A 840 6.81 -4.62 5.51
C TRP A 840 5.91 -5.86 5.61
N ASP A 841 4.80 -5.82 4.86
CA ASP A 841 3.92 -6.93 4.43
C ASP A 841 3.41 -7.98 5.44
N GLU A 842 2.10 -7.97 5.72
CA GLU A 842 1.31 -9.09 6.28
C GLU A 842 0.71 -9.95 5.13
N ASN A 843 0.79 -11.28 5.12
CA ASN A 843 0.26 -12.06 3.98
C ASN A 843 -1.28 -12.02 3.81
N ASP A 844 -1.72 -11.99 2.54
CA ASP A 844 -3.14 -12.01 2.09
C ASP A 844 -3.85 -13.37 2.27
N GLU A 845 -3.15 -14.47 2.57
CA GLU A 845 -3.75 -15.82 2.53
C GLU A 845 -4.38 -16.31 3.85
N VAL A 846 -4.21 -15.57 4.95
CA VAL A 846 -4.93 -15.85 6.21
C VAL A 846 -6.17 -14.94 6.38
N ALA A 847 -6.39 -14.00 5.46
CA ALA A 847 -7.52 -13.07 5.51
C ALA A 847 -8.90 -13.72 5.23
N THR A 848 -8.91 -14.98 4.77
CA THR A 848 -10.14 -15.73 4.47
C THR A 848 -10.80 -16.35 5.70
N SER A 849 -10.10 -16.42 6.85
CA SER A 849 -10.71 -16.69 8.16
C SER A 849 -10.32 -15.61 9.17
N VAL A 850 -11.19 -14.63 9.37
CA VAL A 850 -11.16 -13.66 10.48
C VAL A 850 -9.74 -13.17 10.84
N ALA A 851 -9.27 -12.10 10.20
CA ALA A 851 -8.19 -11.29 10.76
C ALA A 851 -8.64 -10.75 12.12
N ARG A 852 -8.37 -11.51 13.18
CA ARG A 852 -8.47 -11.07 14.56
C ARG A 852 -7.31 -10.11 14.78
N PRO A 853 -7.52 -8.83 15.08
CA PRO A 853 -6.47 -8.02 15.67
C PRO A 853 -6.22 -8.57 17.08
N ARG A 854 -5.36 -9.59 17.20
CA ARG A 854 -4.95 -10.13 18.50
C ARG A 854 -3.93 -9.16 19.11
N ARG A 855 -4.43 -8.08 19.71
CA ARG A 855 -3.70 -7.38 20.77
C ARG A 855 -3.33 -8.39 21.86
N ASN A 856 -2.12 -8.27 22.40
CA ASN A 856 -1.55 -9.05 23.51
C ASN A 856 -2.60 -9.69 24.43
N LEU A 857 -2.94 -10.96 24.16
CA LEU A 857 -3.70 -11.78 25.07
C LEU A 857 -2.94 -13.09 25.22
N THR A 858 -2.29 -13.23 26.37
CA THR A 858 -1.86 -14.49 26.97
C THR A 858 -3.07 -15.35 27.42
N GLY A 859 -4.28 -15.11 26.89
CA GLY A 859 -5.51 -15.78 27.28
C GLY A 859 -5.86 -16.95 26.35
N ALA A 860 -6.02 -18.14 26.92
CA ALA A 860 -6.59 -19.31 26.25
C ALA A 860 -7.96 -19.00 25.61
N ALA A 861 -8.34 -19.75 24.57
CA ALA A 861 -9.66 -19.64 23.93
C ALA A 861 -10.77 -19.86 24.97
N ARG A 862 -11.47 -18.79 25.36
CA ARG A 862 -12.54 -18.81 26.36
C ARG A 862 -13.90 -18.98 25.69
N GLN A 863 -14.73 -19.87 26.23
CA GLN A 863 -16.14 -19.98 25.84
C GLN A 863 -16.90 -18.71 26.25
N VAL A 864 -17.78 -18.24 25.37
CA VAL A 864 -18.63 -17.06 25.61
C VAL A 864 -20.08 -17.45 25.31
N THR A 865 -20.99 -17.15 26.24
CA THR A 865 -22.42 -17.38 26.07
C THR A 865 -23.00 -16.40 25.05
N LEU A 866 -24.10 -16.81 24.43
CA LEU A 866 -24.79 -16.01 23.41
C LEU A 866 -25.34 -14.71 24.01
N GLN A 867 -25.87 -14.77 25.22
CA GLN A 867 -26.42 -13.61 25.93
C GLN A 867 -25.36 -12.56 26.24
N ASP A 868 -24.22 -12.96 26.80
CA ASP A 868 -23.12 -12.04 27.14
C ASP A 868 -22.58 -11.37 25.87
N HIS A 869 -22.38 -12.16 24.80
CA HIS A 869 -21.93 -11.63 23.51
C HIS A 869 -22.93 -10.62 22.92
N HIS A 870 -24.23 -10.95 22.90
CA HIS A 870 -25.26 -10.03 22.42
C HIS A 870 -25.30 -8.71 23.21
N GLN A 871 -25.18 -8.77 24.54
CA GLN A 871 -25.18 -7.57 25.38
C GLN A 871 -23.95 -6.69 25.12
N ALA A 872 -22.77 -7.29 25.00
CA ALA A 872 -21.53 -6.58 24.71
C ALA A 872 -21.54 -5.93 23.31
N VAL A 873 -21.99 -6.67 22.28
CA VAL A 873 -22.09 -6.16 20.90
C VAL A 873 -23.13 -5.05 20.79
N ARG A 874 -24.30 -5.20 21.43
CA ARG A 874 -25.31 -4.13 21.53
C ARG A 874 -24.75 -2.86 22.17
N ALA A 875 -24.08 -2.98 23.31
CA ALA A 875 -23.50 -1.83 24.00
C ALA A 875 -22.46 -1.12 23.14
N ARG A 876 -21.57 -1.87 22.48
CA ARG A 876 -20.53 -1.33 21.58
C ARG A 876 -21.14 -0.63 20.36
N ALA A 877 -22.15 -1.23 19.73
CA ALA A 877 -22.84 -0.62 18.60
C ALA A 877 -23.54 0.68 18.99
N GLY A 878 -24.17 0.73 20.17
CA GLY A 878 -24.77 1.92 20.75
C GLY A 878 -23.76 3.04 21.04
N GLN A 879 -22.60 2.71 21.59
CA GLN A 879 -21.49 3.65 21.80
C GLN A 879 -21.05 4.27 20.47
N ILE A 880 -20.81 3.45 19.45
CA ILE A 880 -20.39 3.91 18.11
C ILE A 880 -21.47 4.79 17.48
N ALA A 881 -22.74 4.35 17.48
CA ALA A 881 -23.86 5.12 16.91
C ALA A 881 -24.04 6.47 17.60
N SER A 882 -23.92 6.51 18.93
CA SER A 882 -23.96 7.75 19.72
C SER A 882 -22.77 8.66 19.38
N ALA A 883 -21.56 8.10 19.28
CA ALA A 883 -20.36 8.86 18.95
C ALA A 883 -20.41 9.46 17.54
N LEU A 884 -21.07 8.79 16.59
CA LEU A 884 -21.33 9.30 15.24
C LEU A 884 -22.45 10.35 15.19
N GLY A 885 -23.22 10.56 16.27
CA GLY A 885 -24.32 11.51 16.31
C GLY A 885 -25.56 11.04 15.54
N LEU A 886 -25.80 9.72 15.47
CA LEU A 886 -27.02 9.19 14.85
C LEU A 886 -28.27 9.52 15.71
N PRO A 887 -29.44 9.76 15.09
CA PRO A 887 -30.69 9.98 15.81
C PRO A 887 -31.10 8.75 16.64
N ASP A 888 -31.83 8.98 17.73
CA ASP A 888 -32.24 7.91 18.67
C ASP A 888 -32.99 6.75 17.99
N GLU A 889 -33.81 7.03 16.98
CA GLU A 889 -34.52 6.02 16.19
C GLU A 889 -33.55 5.07 15.47
N LEU A 890 -32.53 5.60 14.79
CA LEU A 890 -31.52 4.79 14.09
C LEU A 890 -30.57 4.09 15.07
N ARG A 891 -30.23 4.76 16.17
CA ARG A 891 -29.44 4.16 17.24
C ARG A 891 -30.15 2.93 17.82
N THR A 892 -31.45 3.02 18.07
CA THR A 892 -32.27 1.89 18.56
C THR A 892 -32.23 0.72 17.57
N VAL A 893 -32.41 0.99 16.27
CA VAL A 893 -32.33 -0.04 15.22
C VAL A 893 -30.97 -0.73 15.20
N VAL A 894 -29.89 0.04 15.29
CA VAL A 894 -28.51 -0.49 15.29
C VAL A 894 -28.22 -1.31 16.55
N GLU A 895 -28.62 -0.84 17.73
CA GLU A 895 -28.48 -1.56 19.01
C GLU A 895 -29.30 -2.87 19.03
N ASP A 896 -30.51 -2.85 18.47
CA ASP A 896 -31.34 -4.04 18.35
C ASP A 896 -30.79 -5.04 17.35
N ALA A 897 -30.40 -4.58 16.15
CA ALA A 897 -29.75 -5.43 15.15
C ALA A 897 -28.49 -6.08 15.72
N ALA A 898 -27.64 -5.31 16.39
CA ALA A 898 -26.44 -5.78 17.06
C ALA A 898 -26.74 -6.80 18.18
N GLY A 899 -27.83 -6.61 18.94
CA GLY A 899 -28.24 -7.56 19.97
C GLY A 899 -28.93 -8.82 19.45
N TRP A 900 -29.37 -8.84 18.18
CA TRP A 900 -30.17 -9.93 17.60
C TRP A 900 -29.50 -10.61 16.39
N HIS A 901 -28.32 -10.15 15.96
CA HIS A 901 -27.65 -10.63 14.75
C HIS A 901 -27.35 -12.14 14.75
N ASP A 902 -27.09 -12.69 15.94
CA ASP A 902 -26.57 -14.05 16.14
C ASP A 902 -27.62 -15.04 16.66
N LEU A 903 -28.91 -14.66 16.71
CA LEU A 903 -29.99 -15.51 17.22
C LEU A 903 -30.10 -16.87 16.51
N GLY A 904 -29.76 -16.96 15.24
CA GLY A 904 -29.73 -18.21 14.47
C GLY A 904 -28.74 -19.24 15.01
N LYS A 905 -27.77 -18.83 15.85
CA LYS A 905 -26.85 -19.77 16.54
C LYS A 905 -27.58 -20.66 17.53
N THR A 906 -28.81 -20.34 17.93
CA THR A 906 -29.67 -21.21 18.75
C THR A 906 -30.07 -22.51 18.05
N GLU A 907 -29.83 -22.63 16.74
CA GLU A 907 -30.04 -23.88 16.01
C GLU A 907 -29.17 -25.00 16.61
N HIS A 908 -29.82 -26.13 16.93
CA HIS A 908 -29.21 -27.21 17.69
C HIS A 908 -27.91 -27.76 17.06
N ARG A 909 -27.90 -28.02 15.75
CA ARG A 909 -26.70 -28.50 15.04
C ARG A 909 -25.59 -27.44 15.07
N PHE A 910 -25.94 -26.16 14.99
CA PHE A 910 -24.97 -25.08 15.16
C PHE A 910 -24.33 -25.10 16.56
N GLN A 911 -25.12 -25.35 17.61
CA GLN A 911 -24.59 -25.53 18.97
C GLN A 911 -23.70 -26.78 19.08
N VAL A 912 -24.09 -27.92 18.51
CA VAL A 912 -23.22 -29.12 18.46
C VAL A 912 -21.86 -28.77 17.84
N MET A 913 -21.83 -27.97 16.76
CA MET A 913 -20.57 -27.51 16.15
C MET A 913 -19.74 -26.64 17.11
N LEU A 914 -20.36 -25.72 17.86
CA LEU A 914 -19.66 -24.88 18.84
C LEU A 914 -19.14 -25.65 20.06
N HIS A 915 -19.77 -26.77 20.40
CA HIS A 915 -19.32 -27.73 21.41
C HIS A 915 -18.39 -28.81 20.84
N ALA A 916 -17.60 -28.48 19.81
CA ALA A 916 -16.61 -29.37 19.20
C ALA A 916 -17.15 -30.67 18.61
N GLY A 917 -18.45 -30.74 18.28
CA GLY A 917 -19.11 -31.94 17.76
C GLY A 917 -19.77 -32.81 18.83
N ASP A 918 -19.75 -32.40 20.10
CA ASP A 918 -20.37 -33.13 21.22
C ASP A 918 -21.84 -32.71 21.40
N GLU A 919 -22.75 -33.58 20.93
CA GLU A 919 -24.19 -33.37 21.04
C GLU A 919 -24.69 -33.39 22.50
N THR A 920 -24.04 -34.17 23.38
CA THR A 920 -24.47 -34.27 24.78
C THR A 920 -24.11 -32.99 25.53
N GLN A 921 -22.92 -32.45 25.31
CA GLN A 921 -22.50 -31.16 25.87
C GLN A 921 -23.41 -30.02 25.40
N ALA A 922 -23.77 -29.98 24.12
CA ALA A 922 -24.66 -28.95 23.58
C ALA A 922 -26.07 -29.02 24.19
N LEU A 923 -26.61 -30.22 24.46
CA LEU A 923 -27.92 -30.41 25.08
C LEU A 923 -27.94 -30.10 26.58
N LEU A 924 -26.81 -30.32 27.27
CA LEU A 924 -26.67 -30.09 28.71
C LEU A 924 -26.25 -28.65 29.05
N ALA A 925 -25.87 -27.84 28.06
CA ALA A 925 -25.52 -26.45 28.27
C ALA A 925 -26.74 -25.64 28.72
N ASP A 926 -26.63 -24.96 29.87
CA ASP A 926 -27.71 -24.11 30.41
C ASP A 926 -27.99 -22.91 29.49
N GLU A 927 -26.97 -22.42 28.78
CA GLU A 927 -27.06 -21.30 27.84
C GLU A 927 -26.37 -21.62 26.51
N PRO A 928 -26.94 -21.23 25.36
CA PRO A 928 -26.28 -21.36 24.07
C PRO A 928 -24.96 -20.58 24.01
N LEU A 929 -23.98 -21.09 23.27
CA LEU A 929 -22.71 -20.41 23.05
C LEU A 929 -22.77 -19.48 21.83
N ALA A 930 -22.11 -18.32 21.92
CA ALA A 930 -21.76 -17.50 20.76
C ALA A 930 -20.41 -17.91 20.16
N LYS A 931 -19.47 -18.35 21.02
CA LYS A 931 -18.11 -18.76 20.65
C LYS A 931 -17.68 -20.03 21.37
N SER A 932 -17.01 -20.90 20.62
CA SER A 932 -16.38 -22.10 21.16
C SER A 932 -15.08 -21.77 21.91
N GLY A 933 -14.69 -22.64 22.84
CA GLY A 933 -13.35 -22.62 23.45
C GLY A 933 -12.30 -23.38 22.62
N MET A 934 -12.62 -23.73 21.37
CA MET A 934 -11.70 -24.46 20.48
C MET A 934 -10.55 -23.55 20.03
N ASP A 935 -9.34 -24.10 19.89
CA ASP A 935 -8.22 -23.35 19.33
C ASP A 935 -8.51 -23.03 17.85
N PRO A 936 -8.58 -21.74 17.46
CA PRO A 936 -8.76 -21.35 16.06
C PRO A 936 -7.61 -21.81 15.15
N ALA A 937 -6.45 -22.16 15.71
CA ALA A 937 -5.29 -22.63 14.96
C ALA A 937 -5.34 -24.12 14.58
N ASP A 938 -6.37 -24.87 14.99
CA ASP A 938 -6.57 -26.28 14.62
C ASP A 938 -7.73 -26.42 13.60
N PRO A 939 -7.45 -26.37 12.29
CA PRO A 939 -8.48 -26.48 11.25
C PRO A 939 -9.09 -27.89 11.17
N LEU A 940 -8.40 -28.93 11.66
CA LEU A 940 -8.90 -30.30 11.65
C LEU A 940 -10.04 -30.48 12.66
N ILE A 941 -9.92 -29.87 13.84
CA ILE A 941 -11.01 -29.86 14.84
C ILE A 941 -12.27 -29.22 14.24
N TRP A 942 -12.15 -28.03 13.63
CA TRP A 942 -13.31 -27.36 13.01
C TRP A 942 -14.01 -28.19 11.93
N ARG A 943 -13.24 -28.80 11.03
CA ARG A 943 -13.80 -29.67 9.97
C ARG A 943 -14.52 -30.87 10.57
N ARG A 944 -13.93 -31.50 11.59
CA ARG A 944 -14.53 -32.66 12.27
C ARG A 944 -15.82 -32.29 13.00
N SER A 945 -15.81 -31.20 13.78
CA SER A 945 -16.98 -30.74 14.53
C SER A 945 -18.12 -30.34 13.60
N ARG A 946 -17.83 -29.68 12.46
CA ARG A 946 -18.83 -29.36 11.44
C ARG A 946 -19.43 -30.64 10.83
N ALA A 947 -18.62 -31.62 10.46
CA ALA A 947 -19.12 -32.89 9.92
C ALA A 947 -20.01 -33.64 10.91
N GLN A 948 -19.63 -33.67 12.19
CA GLN A 948 -20.39 -34.34 13.25
C GLN A 948 -21.72 -33.64 13.58
N SER A 949 -21.79 -32.31 13.44
CA SER A 949 -23.01 -31.55 13.71
C SER A 949 -24.20 -31.88 12.79
N GLY A 950 -23.93 -32.36 11.57
CA GLY A 950 -24.98 -32.57 10.56
C GLY A 950 -25.61 -31.27 10.02
N LEU A 951 -24.98 -30.12 10.25
CA LEU A 951 -25.39 -28.82 9.69
C LEU A 951 -25.32 -28.87 8.15
N PRO A 952 -26.32 -28.34 7.42
CA PRO A 952 -26.28 -28.31 5.96
C PRO A 952 -25.04 -27.58 5.44
N ALA A 953 -24.49 -28.04 4.32
CA ALA A 953 -23.39 -27.36 3.65
C ALA A 953 -23.84 -25.94 3.26
N GLY A 954 -22.99 -24.94 3.51
CA GLY A 954 -23.33 -23.53 3.25
C GLY A 954 -24.31 -22.89 4.23
N ALA A 955 -24.90 -23.62 5.20
CA ALA A 955 -25.86 -23.06 6.15
C ALA A 955 -25.32 -21.85 6.92
N ARG A 956 -26.18 -20.84 7.10
CA ARG A 956 -25.82 -19.50 7.59
C ARG A 956 -26.77 -19.08 8.71
N HIS A 957 -26.21 -18.73 9.86
CA HIS A 957 -27.02 -18.38 11.02
C HIS A 957 -27.67 -16.99 10.86
N GLU A 958 -27.08 -16.08 10.09
CA GLU A 958 -27.67 -14.78 9.77
C GLU A 958 -29.01 -14.90 9.02
N ALA A 959 -29.19 -15.95 8.21
CA ALA A 959 -30.44 -16.20 7.50
C ALA A 959 -31.55 -16.50 8.51
N TRP A 960 -31.29 -17.42 9.44
CA TRP A 960 -32.24 -17.77 10.50
C TRP A 960 -32.45 -16.62 11.50
N SER A 961 -31.40 -15.87 11.86
CA SER A 961 -31.55 -14.67 12.69
C SER A 961 -32.51 -13.66 12.05
N SER A 962 -32.37 -13.42 10.74
CA SER A 962 -33.24 -12.50 10.02
C SER A 962 -34.70 -12.98 9.95
N ALA A 963 -34.91 -14.28 9.74
CA ALA A 963 -36.24 -14.90 9.76
C ALA A 963 -36.89 -14.83 11.15
N LEU A 964 -36.12 -15.12 12.22
CA LEU A 964 -36.58 -15.00 13.61
C LEU A 964 -36.99 -13.57 13.95
N VAL A 965 -36.19 -12.57 13.55
CA VAL A 965 -36.52 -11.15 13.75
C VAL A 965 -37.76 -10.75 12.94
N GLN A 966 -37.91 -11.22 11.71
CA GLN A 966 -39.10 -10.97 10.91
C GLN A 966 -40.37 -11.57 11.55
N ALA A 967 -40.30 -12.81 12.05
CA ALA A 967 -41.39 -13.47 12.77
C ALA A 967 -41.75 -12.73 14.07
N HIS A 968 -40.75 -12.23 14.79
CA HIS A 968 -40.96 -11.37 15.96
C HIS A 968 -41.68 -10.09 15.60
N LEU A 969 -41.19 -9.34 14.61
CA LEU A 969 -41.82 -8.10 14.17
C LEU A 969 -43.28 -8.31 13.72
N ALA A 970 -43.60 -9.45 13.09
CA ALA A 970 -44.95 -9.79 12.67
C ALA A 970 -45.90 -10.13 13.83
N THR A 971 -45.38 -10.54 14.99
CA THR A 971 -46.17 -10.96 16.17
C THR A 971 -46.27 -9.87 17.24
N ARG A 972 -45.61 -8.73 17.07
CA ARG A 972 -45.68 -7.59 18.00
C ARG A 972 -47.05 -6.91 17.96
N GLU A 973 -47.61 -6.64 19.13
CA GLU A 973 -48.84 -5.86 19.27
C GLU A 973 -48.63 -4.36 18.99
N ALA A 974 -47.46 -3.82 19.36
CA ALA A 974 -47.09 -2.43 19.14
C ALA A 974 -46.09 -2.30 17.99
N ALA A 975 -46.26 -1.24 17.18
CA ALA A 975 -45.34 -0.88 16.12
C ALA A 975 -43.90 -0.75 16.66
N TYR A 976 -42.93 -1.26 15.89
CA TYR A 976 -41.52 -1.09 16.23
C TYR A 976 -41.14 0.40 16.13
N PRO A 977 -40.40 0.96 17.12
CA PRO A 977 -40.11 2.39 17.16
C PRO A 977 -39.14 2.89 16.09
N GLY A 978 -38.52 2.00 15.30
CA GLY A 978 -37.60 2.34 14.22
C GLY A 978 -37.98 1.71 12.88
N ASP A 979 -37.03 1.75 11.94
CA ASP A 979 -37.21 1.18 10.61
C ASP A 979 -37.04 -0.35 10.62
N THR A 980 -38.14 -1.07 10.40
CA THR A 980 -38.18 -2.54 10.41
C THR A 980 -37.38 -3.15 9.25
N ASP A 981 -37.39 -2.52 8.08
CA ASP A 981 -36.63 -3.02 6.92
C ASP A 981 -35.14 -2.92 7.18
N LEU A 982 -34.70 -1.79 7.76
CA LEU A 982 -33.31 -1.59 8.14
C LEU A 982 -32.87 -2.62 9.19
N LEU A 983 -33.67 -2.84 10.23
CA LEU A 983 -33.39 -3.82 11.28
C LEU A 983 -33.17 -5.23 10.70
N ILE A 984 -34.11 -5.71 9.86
CA ILE A 984 -34.00 -7.03 9.22
C ILE A 984 -32.76 -7.09 8.34
N HIS A 985 -32.48 -6.03 7.57
CA HIS A 985 -31.33 -5.97 6.68
C HIS A 985 -30.00 -6.04 7.45
N LEU A 986 -29.84 -5.27 8.52
CA LEU A 986 -28.60 -5.26 9.33
C LEU A 986 -28.33 -6.61 9.99
N VAL A 987 -29.38 -7.30 10.44
CA VAL A 987 -29.28 -8.67 10.98
C VAL A 987 -28.85 -9.64 9.89
N ALA A 988 -29.43 -9.56 8.69
CA ALA A 988 -29.07 -10.45 7.58
C ALA A 988 -27.67 -10.16 7.00
N SER A 989 -27.20 -8.91 7.05
CA SER A 989 -25.96 -8.47 6.39
C SER A 989 -24.72 -8.48 7.29
N HIS A 990 -24.81 -8.94 8.54
CA HIS A 990 -23.71 -8.79 9.50
C HIS A 990 -22.42 -9.55 9.11
N HIS A 991 -22.50 -10.64 8.33
CA HIS A 991 -21.29 -11.28 7.74
C HIS A 991 -20.82 -10.64 6.42
N GLY A 992 -21.48 -9.58 5.96
CA GLY A 992 -21.20 -8.87 4.70
C GLY A 992 -21.86 -9.47 3.46
N HIS A 993 -22.83 -10.37 3.65
CA HIS A 993 -23.69 -10.91 2.60
C HIS A 993 -25.04 -10.21 2.61
N ALA A 994 -26.04 -10.71 1.87
CA ALA A 994 -27.35 -10.07 1.76
C ALA A 994 -27.32 -8.68 1.08
N ARG A 995 -26.35 -8.49 0.16
CA ARG A 995 -26.14 -7.27 -0.64
C ARG A 995 -26.11 -7.61 -2.14
N PRO A 996 -27.22 -8.09 -2.74
CA PRO A 996 -28.59 -7.95 -2.21
C PRO A 996 -29.26 -9.26 -1.75
N LEU A 997 -28.58 -10.41 -1.73
CA LEU A 997 -29.21 -11.67 -1.34
C LEU A 997 -28.23 -12.61 -0.61
N LEU A 998 -28.78 -13.48 0.24
CA LEU A 998 -28.04 -14.58 0.86
C LEU A 998 -27.99 -15.77 -0.10
N PRO A 999 -26.90 -16.57 -0.10
CA PRO A 999 -26.85 -17.83 -0.83
C PRO A 999 -27.99 -18.77 -0.39
N ALA A 1000 -28.65 -19.42 -1.35
CA ALA A 1000 -29.71 -20.37 -1.06
C ALA A 1000 -29.13 -21.69 -0.51
N VAL A 1001 -29.66 -22.15 0.62
CA VAL A 1001 -29.23 -23.40 1.25
C VAL A 1001 -30.43 -24.32 1.43
N VAL A 1002 -30.36 -25.52 0.84
CA VAL A 1002 -31.38 -26.55 1.00
C VAL A 1002 -31.07 -27.36 2.26
N ASP A 1003 -31.97 -27.33 3.24
CA ASP A 1003 -31.89 -28.20 4.41
C ASP A 1003 -32.65 -29.52 4.14
N PRO A 1004 -31.96 -30.67 4.02
CA PRO A 1004 -32.63 -31.94 3.76
C PRO A 1004 -33.46 -32.46 4.95
N ARG A 1005 -33.27 -31.89 6.15
CA ARG A 1005 -34.00 -32.28 7.37
C ARG A 1005 -34.37 -31.04 8.18
N PRO A 1006 -35.39 -30.26 7.73
CA PRO A 1006 -35.81 -29.05 8.41
C PRO A 1006 -36.23 -29.31 9.87
N ARG A 1007 -35.90 -28.37 10.75
CA ARG A 1007 -36.20 -28.37 12.18
C ARG A 1007 -36.73 -27.01 12.61
N LEU A 1008 -37.46 -27.00 13.72
CA LEU A 1008 -37.91 -25.76 14.32
C LEU A 1008 -36.78 -25.13 15.13
N ILE A 1009 -36.42 -23.90 14.79
CA ILE A 1009 -35.48 -23.04 15.53
C ILE A 1009 -36.32 -22.15 16.45
N LYS A 1010 -35.95 -22.06 17.73
CA LYS A 1010 -36.63 -21.20 18.71
C LYS A 1010 -35.65 -20.22 19.31
N ALA A 1011 -36.05 -18.96 19.42
CA ALA A 1011 -35.27 -17.94 20.09
C ALA A 1011 -36.18 -16.99 20.89
N ASP A 1012 -35.66 -16.49 22.00
CA ASP A 1012 -36.32 -15.49 22.83
C ASP A 1012 -35.83 -14.08 22.45
N ILE A 1013 -36.75 -13.23 22.02
CA ILE A 1013 -36.45 -11.86 21.58
C ILE A 1013 -37.28 -10.89 22.44
N ALA A 1014 -36.60 -10.10 23.27
CA ALA A 1014 -37.24 -9.12 24.16
C ALA A 1014 -38.39 -9.72 25.01
N GLY A 1015 -38.22 -10.95 25.51
CA GLY A 1015 -39.20 -11.64 26.35
C GLY A 1015 -40.33 -12.36 25.59
N SER A 1016 -40.30 -12.36 24.25
CA SER A 1016 -41.22 -13.12 23.40
C SER A 1016 -40.50 -14.28 22.72
N THR A 1017 -41.03 -15.50 22.84
CA THR A 1017 -40.49 -16.67 22.14
C THR A 1017 -41.05 -16.75 20.73
N VAL A 1018 -40.17 -16.77 19.73
CA VAL A 1018 -40.52 -16.94 18.31
C VAL A 1018 -39.87 -18.19 17.75
N SER A 1019 -40.47 -18.73 16.68
CA SER A 1019 -39.96 -19.94 16.04
C SER A 1019 -40.08 -19.89 14.53
N VAL A 1020 -39.04 -20.37 13.84
CA VAL A 1020 -38.97 -20.47 12.37
C VAL A 1020 -38.47 -21.86 11.96
N SER A 1021 -38.71 -22.25 10.71
CA SER A 1021 -38.17 -23.48 10.14
C SER A 1021 -36.71 -23.26 9.73
N SER A 1022 -35.85 -24.28 9.90
CA SER A 1022 -34.46 -24.19 9.43
C SER A 1022 -34.34 -24.18 7.89
N GLU A 1023 -35.44 -24.42 7.17
CA GLU A 1023 -35.53 -24.21 5.71
C GLU A 1023 -35.76 -22.74 5.32
N ASP A 1024 -36.09 -21.86 6.27
CA ASP A 1024 -36.32 -20.43 6.06
C ASP A 1024 -34.98 -19.68 5.86
N THR A 1025 -34.20 -20.11 4.88
CA THR A 1025 -32.87 -19.56 4.55
C THR A 1025 -32.91 -18.53 3.42
N VAL A 1026 -34.03 -18.45 2.68
CA VAL A 1026 -34.19 -17.62 1.49
C VAL A 1026 -35.33 -16.62 1.67
N ASP A 1027 -35.00 -15.32 1.61
CA ASP A 1027 -35.98 -14.23 1.53
C ASP A 1027 -35.95 -13.57 0.14
N LEU A 1028 -36.94 -13.89 -0.69
CA LEU A 1028 -37.06 -13.34 -2.05
C LEU A 1028 -37.46 -11.85 -2.07
N THR A 1029 -37.91 -11.29 -0.95
CA THR A 1029 -38.24 -9.85 -0.83
C THR A 1029 -37.01 -9.00 -0.51
N HIS A 1030 -35.93 -9.62 -0.02
CA HIS A 1030 -34.73 -8.92 0.42
C HIS A 1030 -34.06 -8.05 -0.66
N PRO A 1031 -33.98 -8.45 -1.96
CA PRO A 1031 -33.40 -7.58 -2.97
C PRO A 1031 -34.14 -6.25 -3.16
N GLY A 1032 -35.48 -6.27 -3.08
CA GLY A 1032 -36.30 -5.05 -3.11
C GLY A 1032 -36.05 -4.20 -1.87
N ARG A 1033 -36.02 -4.83 -0.69
CA ARG A 1033 -35.67 -4.17 0.58
C ARG A 1033 -34.31 -3.47 0.50
N PHE A 1034 -33.30 -4.15 -0.04
CA PHE A 1034 -31.97 -3.56 -0.21
C PHE A 1034 -32.00 -2.33 -1.12
N ASP A 1035 -32.71 -2.38 -2.25
CA ASP A 1035 -32.85 -1.24 -3.16
C ASP A 1035 -33.54 -0.05 -2.49
N ASP A 1036 -34.64 -0.29 -1.78
CA ASP A 1036 -35.39 0.73 -1.03
C ASP A 1036 -34.54 1.37 0.07
N LEU A 1037 -33.75 0.57 0.79
CA LEU A 1037 -32.85 1.07 1.83
C LEU A 1037 -31.69 1.91 1.25
N ASN A 1038 -31.14 1.53 0.10
CA ASN A 1038 -30.13 2.35 -0.59
C ASN A 1038 -30.73 3.69 -1.04
N HIS A 1039 -31.97 3.72 -1.51
CA HIS A 1039 -32.67 4.96 -1.83
C HIS A 1039 -32.95 5.82 -0.58
N ARG A 1040 -33.31 5.18 0.55
CA ARG A 1040 -33.69 5.86 1.80
C ARG A 1040 -32.49 6.43 2.56
N TYR A 1041 -31.38 5.69 2.64
CA TYR A 1041 -30.21 6.06 3.45
C TYR A 1041 -29.01 6.53 2.62
N GLY A 1042 -29.06 6.37 1.30
CA GLY A 1042 -27.90 6.47 0.41
C GLY A 1042 -27.06 5.20 0.44
N ARG A 1043 -26.33 4.94 -0.64
CA ARG A 1043 -25.49 3.73 -0.80
C ARG A 1043 -24.39 3.67 0.25
N TRP A 1044 -23.72 4.80 0.50
CA TRP A 1044 -22.69 4.91 1.54
C TRP A 1044 -23.28 4.97 2.95
N GLY A 1045 -24.47 5.53 3.12
CA GLY A 1045 -25.15 5.61 4.42
C GLY A 1045 -25.63 4.25 4.92
N LEU A 1046 -26.26 3.45 4.06
CA LEU A 1046 -26.64 2.07 4.39
C LEU A 1046 -25.41 1.23 4.73
N ALA A 1047 -24.35 1.35 3.93
CA ALA A 1047 -23.08 0.67 4.20
C ALA A 1047 -22.46 1.08 5.55
N LEU A 1048 -22.60 2.34 5.98
CA LEU A 1048 -22.14 2.78 7.30
C LEU A 1048 -22.95 2.14 8.43
N LEU A 1049 -24.27 2.06 8.30
CA LEU A 1049 -25.13 1.41 9.30
C LEU A 1049 -24.78 -0.08 9.46
N GLU A 1050 -24.53 -0.78 8.34
CA GLU A 1050 -23.98 -2.14 8.36
C GLU A 1050 -22.63 -2.18 9.08
N THR A 1051 -21.73 -1.25 8.76
CA THR A 1051 -20.37 -1.19 9.31
C THR A 1051 -20.38 -1.08 10.84
N ILE A 1052 -21.30 -0.30 11.42
CA ILE A 1052 -21.39 -0.14 12.89
C ILE A 1052 -21.63 -1.50 13.57
N VAL A 1053 -22.64 -2.25 13.11
CA VAL A 1053 -22.98 -3.57 13.68
C VAL A 1053 -21.84 -4.55 13.52
N ARG A 1054 -21.24 -4.57 12.33
CA ARG A 1054 -20.16 -5.51 11.96
C ARG A 1054 -18.88 -5.25 12.75
N CYS A 1055 -18.47 -3.99 12.87
CA CYS A 1055 -17.28 -3.62 13.65
C CYS A 1055 -17.50 -3.82 15.15
N ALA A 1056 -18.73 -3.61 15.65
CA ALA A 1056 -19.07 -3.93 17.03
C ALA A 1056 -18.90 -5.43 17.32
N ASP A 1057 -19.46 -6.31 16.49
CA ASP A 1057 -19.28 -7.76 16.62
C ASP A 1057 -17.80 -8.17 16.53
N MET A 1058 -17.08 -7.68 15.52
CA MET A 1058 -15.67 -8.00 15.31
C MET A 1058 -14.79 -7.59 16.50
N THR A 1059 -14.97 -6.38 17.03
CA THR A 1059 -14.15 -5.87 18.14
C THR A 1059 -14.45 -6.58 19.46
N VAL A 1060 -15.72 -6.73 19.81
CA VAL A 1060 -16.13 -7.51 21.00
C VAL A 1060 -15.64 -8.95 20.90
N SER A 1061 -15.70 -9.52 19.71
CA SER A 1061 -15.20 -10.86 19.45
C SER A 1061 -13.68 -11.01 19.60
N ALA A 1062 -12.92 -9.99 19.23
CA ALA A 1062 -11.47 -9.98 19.42
C ALA A 1062 -11.08 -9.80 20.89
N GLU A 1063 -11.87 -9.06 21.66
CA GLU A 1063 -11.62 -8.75 23.08
C GLU A 1063 -11.98 -9.90 24.04
N GLY A 1064 -12.69 -10.94 23.56
CA GLY A 1064 -13.10 -12.08 24.38
C GLY A 1064 -14.49 -11.96 25.02
N SER A 1065 -15.27 -10.97 24.56
CA SER A 1065 -16.60 -10.54 25.01
C SER A 1065 -16.67 -9.82 26.36
#